data_AF-A0A8H6T4B3-F1
#
_entry.id   AF-A0A8H6T4B3-F1
#
_cell.length_a   1.000
_cell.length_b   1.000
_cell.length_c   1.000
_cell.angle_alpha   90.00
_cell.angle_beta   90.00
_cell.angle_gamma   90.00
#
_symmetry.space_group_name_H-M   'P 1'
#
loop_
_entity.id
_entity.type
_entity.pdbx_description
1 polymer ?
#
loop_
_entity_poly.entity_id
_entity_poly.type
_entity_poly.pdbx_seq_one_letter_code
_entity_poly.pdbx_strand_id
1 'polypeptide(L)'
;MILLESHNVIIQTTVAEKIVKPSSVDVQFVDYDGVRFHLSTPERKTVLLLSMHIRCWDELVQCGALNVLKREYGALLQPQAEPDYNVSLAIDLEQLPASSEDRDAFVLSLALLKRNALAAPFEDAFSSQKALESAATGTGELMQIHYRDEEAIYIQASHDRVTVIFSTIFSDETDRIYGKVFLQEFVDARRQPSIQNAPQVLYSSRDPPLEIRHLPHLRNTDDTGYVTFVLFPRHFKNSATAAATISHIQLFRDYLHYHIKCSKAYMHSRMRHRVAEFQKVLNRAKTEVAATEKKTVSASSICMNRAIVYSQTGDPTRVLSVRAFRLPPPQTNTVNIKFLLAPINPADINVIQGVYPARPSLERIGDDHSEVFVAGHEGVAEVTQVGPDVKDLNVGDWVIMTKPQSGTWATARQVNSLDVLKIPRIAGEIHAATMTVNPPTAYNMLTNFVRLDKGEWVVQNGANSAVGQAVIQIAAARGLKTLNLVRSRPDISDLTGKLKALGATEVLTYDDLSDRALTKTILKDWTLGKGFRLGLNCVGGQDTTNMARLLGTNAYLVSYGAMSKQPLSLPTSLHIFQNLTSVGYWQARWYKEHSREDKESLMMTLVDLVKQGKLKEPEHEIVSITDQDSDEVAGEKVRNIVGRLLEGKYGKKVLLKFES
;
A
#
# COMPACT_ATOMS: atom_id res chain seq x y z
N MET A 1 3.53 -5.71 -6.97
CA MET A 1 3.36 -5.78 -8.44
C MET A 1 3.31 -7.25 -8.83
N ILE A 2 2.22 -7.71 -9.45
CA ILE A 2 2.07 -9.13 -9.85
C ILE A 2 2.45 -9.27 -11.32
N LEU A 3 1.79 -8.54 -12.22
CA LEU A 3 2.19 -8.45 -13.62
C LEU A 3 3.31 -7.41 -13.75
N LEU A 4 4.31 -7.71 -14.59
CA LEU A 4 5.34 -6.75 -14.96
C LEU A 4 4.76 -5.72 -15.92
N GLU A 5 5.27 -4.49 -15.85
CA GLU A 5 4.85 -3.40 -16.73
C GLU A 5 5.54 -3.53 -18.09
N SER A 6 4.81 -3.29 -19.18
CA SER A 6 5.33 -3.42 -20.55
C SER A 6 6.04 -2.18 -21.09
N HIS A 7 5.92 -1.06 -20.39
CA HIS A 7 6.54 0.21 -20.75
C HIS A 7 7.76 0.44 -19.85
N ASN A 8 8.76 1.13 -20.38
CA ASN A 8 9.94 1.49 -19.60
C ASN A 8 9.68 2.75 -18.78
N VAL A 9 9.66 2.60 -17.45
CA VAL A 9 9.37 3.70 -16.50
C VAL A 9 10.46 4.80 -16.55
N ILE A 10 11.72 4.45 -16.85
CA ILE A 10 12.80 5.45 -16.97
C ILE A 10 12.54 6.35 -18.18
N ILE A 11 12.20 5.78 -19.34
CA ILE A 11 11.82 6.56 -20.53
C ILE A 11 10.61 7.43 -20.23
N GLN A 12 9.54 6.84 -19.68
CA GLN A 12 8.30 7.54 -19.39
C GLN A 12 8.53 8.74 -18.47
N THR A 13 9.20 8.52 -17.33
CA THR A 13 9.43 9.55 -16.32
C THR A 13 10.37 10.63 -16.83
N THR A 14 11.47 10.24 -17.50
CA THR A 14 12.47 11.20 -17.98
C THR A 14 11.90 12.06 -19.10
N VAL A 15 11.21 11.47 -20.08
CA VAL A 15 10.61 12.24 -21.17
C VAL A 15 9.51 13.17 -20.64
N ALA A 16 8.63 12.70 -19.75
CA ALA A 16 7.61 13.54 -19.12
C ALA A 16 8.23 14.75 -18.38
N GLU A 17 9.32 14.53 -17.65
CA GLU A 17 10.05 15.61 -16.97
C GLU A 17 10.61 16.62 -17.99
N LYS A 18 11.24 16.16 -19.07
CA LYS A 18 11.84 17.03 -20.08
C LYS A 18 10.82 17.81 -20.90
N ILE A 19 9.62 17.26 -21.11
CA ILE A 19 8.50 18.00 -21.72
C ILE A 19 8.13 19.23 -20.88
N VAL A 20 8.10 19.09 -19.54
CA VAL A 20 7.77 20.20 -18.63
C VAL A 20 8.94 21.17 -18.50
N LYS A 21 10.17 20.64 -18.42
CA LYS A 21 11.39 21.43 -18.21
C LYS A 21 12.52 20.96 -19.13
N PRO A 22 12.61 21.52 -20.36
CA PRO A 22 13.68 21.20 -21.30
C PRO A 22 15.06 21.48 -20.67
N SER A 23 15.89 20.45 -20.63
CA SER A 23 17.22 20.49 -20.03
C SER A 23 18.09 19.40 -20.65
N SER A 24 19.42 19.55 -20.56
CA SER A 24 20.33 18.53 -21.08
C SER A 24 20.09 17.19 -20.38
N VAL A 25 20.14 16.12 -21.15
CA VAL A 25 20.06 14.74 -20.66
C VAL A 25 21.12 13.91 -21.37
N ASP A 26 21.71 12.99 -20.65
CA ASP A 26 22.65 11.99 -21.13
C ASP A 26 22.59 10.84 -20.12
N VAL A 27 21.76 9.84 -20.43
CA VAL A 27 21.47 8.73 -19.53
C VAL A 27 21.48 7.43 -20.33
N GLN A 28 22.32 6.49 -19.89
CA GLN A 28 22.34 5.12 -20.37
C GLN A 28 21.74 4.20 -19.32
N PHE A 29 20.87 3.28 -19.74
CA PHE A 29 20.23 2.32 -18.86
C PHE A 29 19.90 1.02 -19.60
N VAL A 30 19.54 -0.01 -18.84
CA VAL A 30 19.23 -1.34 -19.36
C VAL A 30 17.79 -1.73 -19.02
N ASP A 31 17.23 -2.58 -19.87
CA ASP A 31 15.95 -3.23 -19.66
C ASP A 31 16.18 -4.76 -19.62
N TYR A 32 15.12 -5.53 -19.40
CA TYR A 32 15.15 -6.98 -19.49
C TYR A 32 15.70 -7.44 -20.87
N ASP A 33 16.14 -8.70 -20.95
CA ASP A 33 16.72 -9.30 -22.17
C ASP A 33 18.03 -8.65 -22.64
N GLY A 34 18.69 -7.86 -21.78
CA GLY A 34 19.95 -7.21 -22.13
C GLY A 34 19.78 -6.08 -23.14
N VAL A 35 18.57 -5.53 -23.27
CA VAL A 35 18.31 -4.34 -24.09
C VAL A 35 18.98 -3.14 -23.45
N ARG A 36 19.71 -2.37 -24.24
CA ARG A 36 20.37 -1.13 -23.80
C ARG A 36 19.65 0.06 -24.41
N PHE A 37 19.47 1.10 -23.61
CA PHE A 37 18.90 2.37 -24.04
C PHE A 37 19.86 3.50 -23.74
N HIS A 38 19.80 4.53 -24.59
CA HIS A 38 20.45 5.80 -24.40
C HIS A 38 19.48 6.93 -24.69
N LEU A 39 19.31 7.82 -23.73
CA LEU A 39 18.49 9.01 -23.87
C LEU A 39 19.38 10.25 -23.69
N SER A 40 19.58 10.99 -24.78
CA SER A 40 20.51 12.11 -24.83
C SER A 40 19.91 13.36 -25.47
N THR A 41 20.58 14.51 -25.32
CA THR A 41 20.31 15.74 -26.09
C THR A 41 21.55 16.10 -26.89
N PRO A 42 21.72 15.56 -28.12
CA PRO A 42 22.98 15.67 -28.86
C PRO A 42 23.26 17.09 -29.39
N GLU A 43 22.21 17.81 -29.80
CA GLU A 43 22.35 19.13 -30.43
C GLU A 43 21.87 20.27 -29.53
N ARG A 44 20.61 20.19 -29.08
CA ARG A 44 19.96 21.24 -28.27
C ARG A 44 19.03 20.63 -27.22
N LYS A 45 18.81 21.36 -26.12
CA LYS A 45 18.01 20.91 -24.96
C LYS A 45 16.55 20.59 -25.28
N THR A 46 16.05 21.01 -26.44
CA THR A 46 14.68 20.78 -26.91
C THR A 46 14.55 19.56 -27.81
N VAL A 47 15.65 18.91 -28.21
CA VAL A 47 15.62 17.69 -29.03
C VAL A 47 16.20 16.53 -28.23
N LEU A 48 15.35 15.56 -27.91
CA LEU A 48 15.77 14.32 -27.27
C LEU A 48 16.08 13.27 -28.33
N LEU A 49 17.18 12.54 -28.17
CA LEU A 49 17.51 11.36 -28.97
C LEU A 49 17.35 10.12 -28.06
N LEU A 50 16.40 9.26 -28.39
CA LEU A 50 16.16 7.99 -27.70
C LEU A 50 16.64 6.84 -28.59
N SER A 51 17.74 6.20 -28.21
CA SER A 51 18.35 5.10 -28.94
C SER A 51 18.18 3.77 -28.20
N MET A 52 17.94 2.70 -28.93
CA MET A 52 17.76 1.35 -28.41
C MET A 52 18.68 0.36 -29.14
N HIS A 53 19.36 -0.48 -28.36
CA HIS A 53 20.12 -1.62 -28.84
C HIS A 53 19.49 -2.91 -28.32
N ILE A 54 19.13 -3.80 -29.23
CA ILE A 54 18.61 -5.14 -28.94
C ILE A 54 19.37 -6.15 -29.79
N ARG A 55 19.77 -7.27 -29.18
CA ARG A 55 20.62 -8.26 -29.83
C ARG A 55 20.00 -8.88 -31.07
N CYS A 56 18.73 -9.29 -30.99
CA CYS A 56 18.01 -9.95 -32.08
C CYS A 56 17.47 -8.95 -33.13
N TRP A 57 18.09 -7.78 -33.29
CA TRP A 57 17.57 -6.74 -34.17
C TRP A 57 17.40 -7.21 -35.62
N ASP A 58 18.41 -7.89 -36.18
CA ASP A 58 18.35 -8.34 -37.58
C ASP A 58 17.21 -9.34 -37.83
N GLU A 59 16.96 -10.23 -36.86
CA GLU A 59 15.82 -11.17 -36.88
C GLU A 59 14.49 -10.43 -36.81
N LEU A 60 14.39 -9.39 -35.98
CA LEU A 60 13.20 -8.55 -35.89
C LEU A 60 12.96 -7.75 -37.17
N VAL A 61 14.02 -7.26 -37.81
CA VAL A 61 13.92 -6.57 -39.11
C VAL A 61 13.39 -7.51 -40.19
N GLN A 62 13.85 -8.77 -40.22
CA GLN A 62 13.31 -9.79 -41.12
C GLN A 62 11.81 -10.03 -40.90
N CYS A 63 11.36 -9.96 -39.65
CA CYS A 63 9.94 -10.07 -39.27
C CYS A 63 9.15 -8.76 -39.47
N GLY A 64 9.74 -7.73 -40.09
CA GLY A 64 9.03 -6.47 -40.39
C GLY A 64 9.02 -5.43 -39.26
N ALA A 65 9.92 -5.49 -38.29
CA ALA A 65 9.97 -4.51 -37.19
C ALA A 65 10.07 -3.06 -37.65
N LEU A 66 10.80 -2.77 -38.74
CA LEU A 66 10.88 -1.41 -39.29
C LEU A 66 9.51 -0.89 -39.75
N ASN A 67 8.62 -1.76 -40.25
CA ASN A 67 7.28 -1.37 -40.67
C ASN A 67 6.41 -1.02 -39.46
N VAL A 68 6.51 -1.81 -38.39
CA VAL A 68 5.84 -1.53 -37.11
C VAL A 68 6.33 -0.21 -36.54
N LEU A 69 7.64 0.00 -36.45
CA LEU A 69 8.22 1.23 -35.90
C LEU A 69 7.89 2.46 -36.75
N LYS A 70 7.88 2.34 -38.08
CA LYS A 70 7.43 3.42 -38.98
C LYS A 70 5.95 3.76 -38.76
N ARG A 71 5.09 2.75 -38.53
CA ARG A 71 3.67 2.96 -38.21
C ARG A 71 3.47 3.68 -36.88
N GLU A 72 4.21 3.28 -35.84
CA GLU A 72 4.04 3.83 -34.48
C GLU A 72 4.70 5.21 -34.30
N TYR A 73 5.85 5.45 -34.93
CA TYR A 73 6.68 6.63 -34.65
C TYR A 73 6.83 7.59 -35.83
N GLY A 74 6.51 7.16 -37.06
CA GLY A 74 6.51 8.01 -38.25
C GLY A 74 7.78 8.85 -38.40
N ALA A 75 7.62 10.17 -38.36
CA ALA A 75 8.70 11.14 -38.55
C ALA A 75 9.75 11.18 -37.43
N LEU A 76 9.48 10.60 -36.26
CA LEU A 76 10.45 10.56 -35.15
C LEU A 76 11.59 9.58 -35.44
N LEU A 77 11.32 8.53 -36.22
CA LEU A 77 12.28 7.48 -36.53
C LEU A 77 13.43 8.02 -37.38
N GLN A 78 14.66 7.91 -36.87
CA GLN A 78 15.82 8.41 -37.58
C GLN A 78 16.22 7.48 -38.73
N PRO A 79 16.62 8.02 -39.90
CA PRO A 79 17.11 7.21 -41.03
C PRO A 79 18.36 6.40 -40.68
N GLN A 80 19.20 6.95 -39.80
CA GLN A 80 20.39 6.31 -39.27
C GLN A 80 20.34 6.33 -37.75
N ALA A 81 20.54 5.16 -37.13
CA ALA A 81 20.63 5.06 -35.69
C ALA A 81 21.94 5.67 -35.16
N GLU A 82 21.92 6.06 -33.90
CA GLU A 82 23.12 6.44 -33.15
C GLU A 82 24.16 5.29 -33.20
N PRO A 83 25.48 5.59 -33.31
CA PRO A 83 26.51 4.57 -33.26
C PRO A 83 26.34 3.63 -32.06
N ASP A 84 26.56 2.33 -32.27
CA ASP A 84 26.37 1.24 -31.29
C ASP A 84 24.91 0.93 -30.89
N TYR A 85 23.93 1.59 -31.52
CA TYR A 85 22.50 1.31 -31.34
C TYR A 85 21.85 0.84 -32.65
N ASN A 86 20.72 0.14 -32.53
CA ASN A 86 20.02 -0.42 -33.68
C ASN A 86 18.95 0.51 -34.25
N VAL A 87 18.33 1.32 -33.38
CA VAL A 87 17.29 2.28 -33.76
C VAL A 87 17.34 3.51 -32.87
N SER A 88 17.05 4.68 -33.45
CA SER A 88 16.96 5.95 -32.72
C SER A 88 15.70 6.72 -33.10
N LEU A 89 15.09 7.38 -32.11
CA LEU A 89 13.98 8.31 -32.26
C LEU A 89 14.45 9.72 -31.88
N ALA A 90 14.24 10.71 -32.74
CA ALA A 90 14.42 12.11 -32.38
C ALA A 90 13.07 12.73 -32.01
N ILE A 91 12.97 13.25 -30.79
CA ILE A 91 11.77 13.86 -30.24
C ILE A 91 12.02 15.36 -30.08
N ASP A 92 11.34 16.17 -30.89
CA ASP A 92 11.34 17.62 -30.75
C ASP A 92 10.28 18.05 -29.74
N LEU A 93 10.73 18.55 -28.58
CA LEU A 93 9.87 19.03 -27.50
C LEU A 93 9.09 20.30 -27.89
N GLU A 94 9.44 20.95 -29.00
CA GLU A 94 8.69 22.08 -29.55
C GLU A 94 7.50 21.62 -30.41
N GLN A 95 7.47 20.35 -30.84
CA GLN A 95 6.45 19.78 -31.74
C GLN A 95 5.60 18.70 -31.06
N LEU A 96 5.13 18.99 -29.84
CA LEU A 96 4.34 18.06 -29.04
C LEU A 96 2.83 18.21 -29.30
N PRO A 97 2.03 17.15 -29.04
CA PRO A 97 0.58 17.23 -29.06
C PRO A 97 0.04 18.36 -28.17
N ALA A 98 -1.01 19.05 -28.61
CA ALA A 98 -1.54 20.22 -27.92
C ALA A 98 -2.20 19.86 -26.58
N SER A 99 -2.94 18.75 -26.52
CA SER A 99 -3.69 18.34 -25.33
C SER A 99 -2.80 17.58 -24.32
N SER A 100 -3.12 17.67 -23.02
CA SER A 100 -2.39 16.95 -21.98
C SER A 100 -2.53 15.43 -22.11
N GLU A 101 -3.73 14.96 -22.45
CA GLU A 101 -4.01 13.53 -22.61
C GLU A 101 -3.23 12.93 -23.78
N ASP A 102 -3.14 13.66 -24.91
CA ASP A 102 -2.36 13.21 -26.07
C ASP A 102 -0.86 13.22 -25.78
N ARG A 103 -0.37 14.15 -24.94
CA ARG A 103 1.03 14.15 -24.49
C ARG A 103 1.33 12.93 -23.61
N ASP A 104 0.45 12.59 -22.68
CA ASP A 104 0.63 11.41 -21.82
C ASP A 104 0.63 10.12 -22.66
N ALA A 105 -0.27 10.02 -23.64
CA ALA A 105 -0.32 8.90 -24.58
C ALA A 105 0.94 8.83 -25.45
N PHE A 106 1.45 9.98 -25.90
CA PHE A 106 2.70 10.10 -26.65
C PHE A 106 3.93 9.66 -25.84
N VAL A 107 4.03 10.09 -24.58
CA VAL A 107 5.11 9.66 -23.68
C VAL A 107 5.06 8.15 -23.46
N LEU A 108 3.85 7.60 -23.26
CA LEU A 108 3.67 6.16 -23.10
C LEU A 108 4.06 5.38 -24.37
N SER A 109 3.77 5.90 -25.57
CA SER A 109 4.14 5.23 -26.82
C SER A 109 5.67 5.15 -26.97
N LEU A 110 6.41 6.20 -26.62
CA LEU A 110 7.88 6.19 -26.59
C LEU A 110 8.43 5.16 -25.59
N ALA A 111 7.81 5.06 -24.41
CA ALA A 111 8.19 4.09 -23.40
C ALA A 111 7.91 2.62 -23.81
N LEU A 112 7.13 2.38 -24.86
CA LEU A 112 6.85 1.06 -25.43
C LEU A 112 7.81 0.67 -26.56
N LEU A 113 8.93 1.38 -26.79
CA LEU A 113 9.86 1.13 -27.89
C LEU A 113 10.31 -0.34 -28.03
N LYS A 114 10.78 -0.96 -26.94
CA LYS A 114 11.15 -2.39 -26.92
C LYS A 114 9.97 -3.29 -27.29
N ARG A 115 8.80 -3.02 -26.70
CA ARG A 115 7.56 -3.78 -26.92
C ARG A 115 7.11 -3.70 -28.38
N ASN A 116 7.14 -2.51 -28.97
CA ASN A 116 6.73 -2.29 -30.35
C ASN A 116 7.68 -2.95 -31.35
N ALA A 117 9.00 -2.94 -31.11
CA ALA A 117 9.94 -3.69 -31.94
C ALA A 117 9.70 -5.21 -31.87
N LEU A 118 9.49 -5.75 -30.67
CA LEU A 118 9.25 -7.17 -30.44
C LEU A 118 7.84 -7.64 -30.82
N ALA A 119 6.92 -6.73 -31.14
CA ALA A 119 5.56 -7.07 -31.59
C ALA A 119 5.53 -7.62 -33.03
N ALA A 120 6.50 -7.25 -33.86
CA ALA A 120 6.54 -7.57 -35.29
C ALA A 120 6.36 -9.06 -35.62
N PRO A 121 7.13 -10.01 -35.04
CA PRO A 121 6.95 -11.43 -35.33
C PRO A 121 5.58 -11.97 -34.88
N PHE A 122 4.95 -11.38 -33.86
CA PHE A 122 3.60 -11.78 -33.45
C PHE A 122 2.53 -11.24 -34.40
N GLU A 123 2.66 -9.98 -34.85
CA GLU A 123 1.75 -9.38 -35.83
C GLU A 123 1.81 -10.11 -37.17
N ASP A 124 3.01 -10.51 -37.60
CA ASP A 124 3.19 -11.34 -38.80
C ASP A 124 2.53 -12.72 -38.63
N ALA A 125 2.76 -13.39 -37.49
CA ALA A 125 2.13 -14.68 -37.22
C ALA A 125 0.59 -14.60 -37.16
N PHE A 126 0.03 -13.55 -36.57
CA PHE A 126 -1.43 -13.36 -36.53
C PHE A 126 -2.01 -13.09 -37.92
N SER A 127 -1.30 -12.32 -38.75
CA SER A 127 -1.69 -12.04 -40.13
C SER A 127 -1.61 -13.30 -41.01
N SER A 128 -0.52 -14.05 -40.88
CA SER A 128 -0.31 -15.35 -41.52
C SER A 128 -1.36 -16.36 -41.11
N GLN A 129 -1.72 -16.43 -39.82
CA GLN A 129 -2.80 -17.32 -39.36
C GLN A 129 -4.14 -16.96 -40.00
N LYS A 130 -4.48 -15.67 -40.07
CA LYS A 130 -5.72 -15.20 -40.68
C LYS A 130 -5.78 -15.53 -42.18
N ALA A 131 -4.65 -15.50 -42.88
CA ALA A 131 -4.57 -15.93 -44.27
C ALA A 131 -4.76 -17.46 -44.41
N LEU A 132 -4.12 -18.24 -43.54
CA LEU A 132 -4.20 -19.70 -43.52
C LEU A 132 -5.59 -20.23 -43.09
N GLU A 133 -6.33 -19.49 -42.27
CA GLU A 133 -7.70 -19.84 -41.86
C GLU A 133 -8.60 -20.05 -43.08
N SER A 134 -8.39 -19.26 -44.15
CA SER A 134 -9.14 -19.38 -45.41
C SER A 134 -8.73 -20.61 -46.24
N ALA A 135 -7.51 -21.13 -46.07
CA ALA A 135 -6.97 -22.28 -46.78
C ALA A 135 -7.29 -23.64 -46.11
N ALA A 136 -7.85 -23.61 -44.88
CA ALA A 136 -8.25 -24.76 -44.05
C ALA A 136 -7.14 -25.80 -43.71
N THR A 137 -5.93 -25.66 -44.26
CA THR A 137 -4.75 -26.50 -44.00
C THR A 137 -3.47 -25.68 -44.20
N GLY A 138 -2.36 -26.11 -43.59
CA GLY A 138 -1.04 -25.49 -43.74
C GLY A 138 -0.50 -24.81 -42.49
N THR A 139 0.81 -24.60 -42.49
CA THR A 139 1.59 -23.92 -41.45
C THR A 139 2.35 -22.76 -42.07
N GLY A 140 2.43 -21.64 -41.35
CA GLY A 140 3.25 -20.50 -41.74
C GLY A 140 4.74 -20.76 -41.52
N GLU A 141 5.55 -19.78 -41.93
CA GLU A 141 6.98 -19.76 -41.66
C GLU A 141 7.26 -19.76 -40.16
N LEU A 142 8.31 -20.47 -39.75
CA LEU A 142 8.76 -20.55 -38.36
C LEU A 142 9.75 -19.42 -38.10
N MET A 143 9.32 -18.43 -37.31
CA MET A 143 10.18 -17.33 -36.89
C MET A 143 10.96 -17.71 -35.63
N GLN A 144 12.25 -17.36 -35.58
CA GLN A 144 13.17 -17.65 -34.47
C GLN A 144 13.77 -16.34 -33.98
N ILE A 145 13.52 -16.00 -32.72
CA ILE A 145 13.98 -14.75 -32.11
C ILE A 145 14.91 -15.07 -30.94
N HIS A 146 16.22 -14.90 -31.11
CA HIS A 146 17.27 -15.14 -30.12
C HIS A 146 17.48 -13.91 -29.24
N TYR A 147 16.51 -13.67 -28.36
CA TYR A 147 16.47 -12.51 -27.48
C TYR A 147 17.52 -12.53 -26.35
N ARG A 148 18.15 -13.68 -26.05
CA ARG A 148 19.31 -13.82 -25.15
C ARG A 148 20.32 -14.83 -25.72
N ASP A 149 21.51 -14.93 -25.10
CA ASP A 149 22.61 -15.80 -25.57
C ASP A 149 22.21 -17.25 -25.87
N GLU A 150 21.39 -17.84 -24.99
CA GLU A 150 21.04 -19.27 -25.05
C GLU A 150 19.52 -19.49 -24.97
N GLU A 151 18.73 -18.43 -25.09
CA GLU A 151 17.26 -18.46 -25.04
C GLU A 151 16.67 -17.89 -26.32
N ALA A 152 15.56 -18.49 -26.78
CA ALA A 152 14.90 -18.11 -28.01
C ALA A 152 13.38 -18.21 -27.90
N ILE A 153 12.68 -17.41 -28.70
CA ILE A 153 11.23 -17.49 -28.93
C ILE A 153 11.01 -18.03 -30.34
N TYR A 154 10.24 -19.10 -30.46
CA TYR A 154 9.82 -19.66 -31.73
C TYR A 154 8.34 -19.37 -31.95
N ILE A 155 7.98 -18.83 -33.10
CA ILE A 155 6.59 -18.45 -33.41
C ILE A 155 6.19 -19.05 -34.74
N GLN A 156 5.08 -19.79 -34.75
CA GLN A 156 4.55 -20.40 -35.97
C GLN A 156 3.04 -20.29 -36.04
N ALA A 157 2.54 -19.83 -37.19
CA ALA A 157 1.12 -19.85 -37.50
C ALA A 157 0.68 -21.21 -38.05
N SER A 158 -0.53 -21.63 -37.74
CA SER A 158 -1.23 -22.78 -38.32
C SER A 158 -2.66 -22.35 -38.67
N HIS A 159 -3.36 -23.06 -39.56
CA HIS A 159 -4.72 -22.66 -39.97
C HIS A 159 -5.70 -22.32 -38.82
N ASP A 160 -5.61 -22.99 -37.66
CA ASP A 160 -6.53 -22.82 -36.52
C ASP A 160 -5.92 -22.14 -35.27
N ARG A 161 -4.61 -21.89 -35.24
CA ARG A 161 -3.89 -21.39 -34.06
C ARG A 161 -2.56 -20.71 -34.40
N VAL A 162 -2.02 -19.97 -33.44
CA VAL A 162 -0.61 -19.55 -33.41
C VAL A 162 0.08 -20.18 -32.22
N THR A 163 1.22 -20.82 -32.45
CA THR A 163 2.03 -21.48 -31.44
C THR A 163 3.26 -20.61 -31.14
N VAL A 164 3.48 -20.31 -29.87
CA VAL A 164 4.64 -19.56 -29.37
C VAL A 164 5.40 -20.43 -28.38
N ILE A 165 6.66 -20.72 -28.65
CA ILE A 165 7.50 -21.59 -27.81
C ILE A 165 8.65 -20.78 -27.24
N PHE A 166 8.74 -20.70 -25.92
CA PHE A 166 9.88 -20.14 -25.21
C PHE A 166 10.85 -21.26 -24.86
N SER A 167 12.11 -21.13 -25.29
CA SER A 167 13.24 -21.87 -24.73
C SER A 167 13.85 -21.03 -23.62
N THR A 168 13.63 -21.40 -22.35
CA THR A 168 14.17 -20.70 -21.18
C THR A 168 15.19 -21.57 -20.46
N ILE A 169 16.21 -20.93 -19.88
CA ILE A 169 17.24 -21.61 -19.11
C ILE A 169 17.09 -21.29 -17.62
N PHE A 170 17.33 -22.30 -16.80
CA PHE A 170 17.37 -22.18 -15.35
C PHE A 170 18.80 -22.46 -14.88
N SER A 171 19.58 -21.40 -14.69
CA SER A 171 21.01 -21.51 -14.34
C SER A 171 21.26 -22.13 -12.96
N ASP A 172 20.29 -22.03 -12.05
CA ASP A 172 20.36 -22.60 -10.71
C ASP A 172 19.39 -23.77 -10.56
N GLU A 173 19.83 -24.85 -9.91
CA GLU A 173 19.01 -26.04 -9.73
C GLU A 173 17.73 -25.74 -8.93
N THR A 174 17.79 -24.84 -7.94
CA THR A 174 16.62 -24.42 -7.16
C THR A 174 15.63 -23.70 -8.07
N ASP A 175 16.11 -22.81 -8.93
CA ASP A 175 15.26 -22.07 -9.88
C ASP A 175 14.62 -22.99 -10.91
N ARG A 176 15.32 -24.04 -11.33
CA ARG A 176 14.77 -25.11 -12.17
C ARG A 176 13.61 -25.83 -11.49
N ILE A 177 13.75 -26.18 -10.21
CA ILE A 177 12.69 -26.85 -9.46
C ILE A 177 11.49 -25.92 -9.24
N TYR A 178 11.71 -24.66 -8.81
CA TYR A 178 10.62 -23.69 -8.72
C TYR A 178 9.95 -23.47 -10.07
N GLY A 179 10.73 -23.29 -11.14
CA GLY A 179 10.25 -23.12 -12.50
C GLY A 179 9.36 -24.28 -12.93
N LYS A 180 9.78 -25.54 -12.68
CA LYS A 180 8.96 -26.73 -12.95
C LYS A 180 7.62 -26.69 -12.23
N VAL A 181 7.59 -26.31 -10.95
CA VAL A 181 6.34 -26.19 -10.18
C VAL A 181 5.44 -25.10 -10.76
N PHE A 182 5.99 -23.90 -11.01
CA PHE A 182 5.24 -22.81 -11.64
C PHE A 182 4.64 -23.23 -12.98
N LEU A 183 5.45 -23.85 -13.85
CA LEU A 183 5.01 -24.25 -15.19
C LEU A 183 3.97 -25.37 -15.14
N GLN A 184 4.07 -26.30 -14.18
CA GLN A 184 3.02 -27.29 -13.95
C GLN A 184 1.69 -26.62 -13.54
N GLU A 185 1.72 -25.62 -12.66
CA GLU A 185 0.53 -24.86 -12.29
C GLU A 185 -0.04 -24.09 -13.50
N PHE A 186 0.80 -23.54 -14.38
CA PHE A 186 0.35 -22.91 -15.63
C PHE A 186 -0.38 -23.90 -16.56
N VAL A 187 0.14 -25.12 -16.69
CA VAL A 187 -0.50 -26.19 -17.48
C VAL A 187 -1.85 -26.56 -16.88
N ASP A 188 -1.93 -26.68 -15.55
CA ASP A 188 -3.15 -27.11 -14.85
C ASP A 188 -4.17 -25.99 -14.62
N ALA A 189 -3.78 -24.71 -14.77
CA ALA A 189 -4.64 -23.55 -14.52
C ALA A 189 -5.97 -23.62 -15.28
N ARG A 190 -5.96 -24.09 -16.53
CA ARG A 190 -7.19 -24.20 -17.37
C ARG A 190 -8.22 -25.20 -16.84
N ARG A 191 -7.89 -26.01 -15.83
CA ARG A 191 -8.88 -26.85 -15.12
C ARG A 191 -9.90 -26.01 -14.35
N GLN A 192 -9.58 -24.75 -14.03
CA GLN A 192 -10.51 -23.83 -13.36
C GLN A 192 -11.59 -23.32 -14.34
N PRO A 193 -12.89 -23.44 -14.01
CA PRO A 193 -13.98 -23.02 -14.91
C PRO A 193 -13.92 -21.54 -15.32
N SER A 194 -13.40 -20.67 -14.45
CA SER A 194 -13.30 -19.22 -14.67
C SER A 194 -12.31 -18.81 -15.76
N ILE A 195 -11.36 -19.67 -16.13
CA ILE A 195 -10.26 -19.35 -17.08
C ILE A 195 -10.13 -20.34 -18.24
N GLN A 196 -11.19 -21.09 -18.54
CA GLN A 196 -11.20 -22.07 -19.66
C GLN A 196 -10.90 -21.42 -21.04
N ASN A 197 -11.25 -20.15 -21.19
CA ASN A 197 -11.03 -19.35 -22.39
C ASN A 197 -9.59 -18.82 -22.54
N ALA A 198 -8.69 -19.09 -21.59
CA ALA A 198 -7.29 -18.68 -21.68
C ALA A 198 -6.51 -19.53 -22.72
N PRO A 199 -5.37 -19.02 -23.23
CA PRO A 199 -4.42 -19.79 -24.03
C PRO A 199 -4.04 -21.12 -23.38
N GLN A 200 -3.89 -22.16 -24.19
CA GLN A 200 -3.34 -23.43 -23.70
C GLN A 200 -1.83 -23.25 -23.47
N VAL A 201 -1.35 -23.76 -22.35
CA VAL A 201 0.07 -23.81 -22.03
C VAL A 201 0.49 -25.26 -21.94
N LEU A 202 1.59 -25.60 -22.59
CA LEU A 202 2.27 -26.89 -22.48
C LEU A 202 3.69 -26.63 -21.97
N TYR A 203 4.22 -27.61 -21.25
CA TYR A 203 5.58 -27.55 -20.75
C TYR A 203 6.29 -28.88 -21.01
N SER A 204 7.50 -28.79 -21.55
CA SER A 204 8.42 -29.92 -21.68
C SER A 204 9.73 -29.59 -20.97
N SER A 205 10.13 -30.46 -20.05
CA SER A 205 11.47 -30.41 -19.48
C SER A 205 12.43 -31.10 -20.44
N ARG A 206 13.58 -30.48 -20.72
CA ARG A 206 14.67 -31.03 -21.55
C ARG A 206 14.35 -31.18 -23.04
N ASP A 207 13.33 -31.93 -23.41
CA ASP A 207 13.09 -32.28 -24.82
C ASP A 207 12.32 -31.18 -25.56
N PRO A 208 12.81 -30.70 -26.72
CA PRO A 208 12.06 -29.74 -27.52
C PRO A 208 10.72 -30.31 -28.04
N PRO A 209 9.66 -29.48 -28.13
CA PRO A 209 8.40 -29.83 -28.77
C PRO A 209 8.61 -30.28 -30.23
N LEU A 210 7.69 -31.11 -30.73
CA LEU A 210 7.78 -31.71 -32.07
C LEU A 210 7.87 -30.66 -33.18
N GLU A 211 7.23 -29.52 -32.97
CA GLU A 211 7.16 -28.39 -33.89
C GLU A 211 8.55 -27.83 -34.22
N ILE A 212 9.49 -27.83 -33.26
CA ILE A 212 10.82 -27.25 -33.44
C ILE A 212 11.93 -28.29 -33.45
N ARG A 213 11.66 -29.54 -33.09
CA ARG A 213 12.68 -30.60 -32.90
C ARG A 213 13.60 -30.84 -34.11
N HIS A 214 13.18 -30.48 -35.30
CA HIS A 214 13.96 -30.59 -36.53
C HIS A 214 15.03 -29.49 -36.68
N LEU A 215 14.96 -28.42 -35.88
CA LEU A 215 15.92 -27.32 -35.92
C LEU A 215 17.28 -27.76 -35.37
N PRO A 216 18.38 -27.33 -36.00
CA PRO A 216 19.72 -27.58 -35.48
C PRO A 216 19.98 -26.75 -34.22
N HIS A 217 20.92 -27.20 -33.38
CA HIS A 217 21.42 -26.47 -32.21
C HIS A 217 20.40 -26.21 -31.08
N LEU A 218 19.28 -26.91 -31.05
CA LEU A 218 18.39 -26.90 -29.88
C LEU A 218 19.06 -27.57 -28.67
N ARG A 219 18.94 -26.94 -27.51
CA ARG A 219 19.43 -27.51 -26.24
C ARG A 219 18.49 -28.61 -25.77
N ASN A 220 19.05 -29.77 -25.40
CA ASN A 220 18.31 -30.90 -24.85
C ASN A 220 18.89 -31.33 -23.49
N THR A 221 19.27 -30.34 -22.70
CA THR A 221 19.90 -30.46 -21.39
C THR A 221 18.89 -30.22 -20.26
N ASP A 222 19.18 -30.74 -19.06
CA ASP A 222 18.24 -30.71 -17.93
C ASP A 222 17.99 -29.29 -17.38
N ASP A 223 18.87 -28.33 -17.66
CA ASP A 223 18.76 -26.91 -17.31
C ASP A 223 17.81 -26.13 -18.23
N THR A 224 17.31 -26.75 -19.30
CA THR A 224 16.48 -26.12 -20.32
C THR A 224 15.02 -26.52 -20.18
N GLY A 225 14.13 -25.54 -20.27
CA GLY A 225 12.68 -25.74 -20.28
C GLY A 225 12.03 -25.13 -21.53
N TYR A 226 11.14 -25.90 -22.16
CA TYR A 226 10.35 -25.45 -23.29
C TYR A 226 8.91 -25.19 -22.85
N VAL A 227 8.45 -23.95 -23.02
CA VAL A 227 7.08 -23.53 -22.67
C VAL A 227 6.35 -23.13 -23.93
N THR A 228 5.26 -23.84 -24.25
CA THR A 228 4.48 -23.62 -25.46
C THR A 228 3.15 -22.98 -25.11
N PHE A 229 2.91 -21.76 -25.62
CA PHE A 229 1.61 -21.11 -25.64
C PHE A 229 0.90 -21.38 -26.96
N VAL A 230 -0.32 -21.89 -26.90
CA VAL A 230 -1.19 -22.06 -28.05
C VAL A 230 -2.30 -21.02 -28.02
N LEU A 231 -2.24 -20.11 -28.98
CA LEU A 231 -3.18 -19.00 -29.13
C LEU A 231 -4.21 -19.33 -30.21
N PHE A 232 -5.49 -19.21 -29.87
CA PHE A 232 -6.59 -19.33 -30.83
C PHE A 232 -7.00 -17.94 -31.33
N PRO A 233 -7.73 -17.83 -32.46
CA PRO A 233 -8.18 -16.55 -33.03
C PRO A 233 -8.85 -15.62 -32.01
N ARG A 234 -9.54 -16.17 -31.01
CA ARG A 234 -10.16 -15.40 -29.91
C ARG A 234 -9.16 -14.53 -29.12
N HIS A 235 -7.89 -14.91 -29.06
CA HIS A 235 -6.84 -14.21 -28.30
C HIS A 235 -6.17 -13.08 -29.08
N PHE A 236 -6.45 -12.93 -30.37
CA PHE A 236 -5.85 -11.89 -31.23
C PHE A 236 -6.84 -11.38 -32.29
N LYS A 237 -8.15 -11.55 -32.06
CA LYS A 237 -9.22 -11.23 -33.02
C LYS A 237 -9.25 -9.75 -33.44
N ASN A 238 -9.02 -8.85 -32.48
CA ASN A 238 -9.02 -7.41 -32.71
C ASN A 238 -7.67 -6.82 -32.27
N SER A 239 -7.36 -5.63 -32.79
CA SER A 239 -6.06 -4.97 -32.56
C SER A 239 -5.76 -4.75 -31.08
N ALA A 240 -6.73 -4.34 -30.27
CA ALA A 240 -6.52 -4.12 -28.83
C ALA A 240 -6.22 -5.42 -28.08
N THR A 241 -6.96 -6.50 -28.37
CA THR A 241 -6.71 -7.82 -27.77
C THR A 241 -5.37 -8.40 -28.24
N ALA A 242 -5.02 -8.26 -29.51
CA ALA A 242 -3.72 -8.67 -30.04
C ALA A 242 -2.57 -7.92 -29.32
N ALA A 243 -2.67 -6.60 -29.22
CA ALA A 243 -1.70 -5.76 -28.53
C ALA A 243 -1.53 -6.14 -27.04
N ALA A 244 -2.63 -6.44 -26.35
CA ALA A 244 -2.60 -6.92 -24.97
C ALA A 244 -1.94 -8.30 -24.87
N THR A 245 -2.33 -9.25 -25.73
CA THR A 245 -1.75 -10.60 -25.78
C THR A 245 -0.24 -10.56 -26.02
N ILE A 246 0.22 -9.76 -27.00
CA ILE A 246 1.65 -9.57 -27.28
C ILE A 246 2.38 -9.06 -26.05
N SER A 247 1.85 -8.02 -25.40
CA SER A 247 2.49 -7.42 -24.23
C SER A 247 2.65 -8.40 -23.06
N HIS A 248 1.66 -9.28 -22.83
CA HIS A 248 1.74 -10.30 -21.79
C HIS A 248 2.70 -11.43 -22.15
N ILE A 249 2.64 -11.91 -23.40
CA ILE A 249 3.46 -13.04 -23.85
C ILE A 249 4.93 -12.64 -23.90
N GLN A 250 5.24 -11.45 -24.40
CA GLN A 250 6.61 -10.94 -24.46
C GLN A 250 7.27 -10.90 -23.08
N LEU A 251 6.51 -10.53 -22.04
CA LEU A 251 7.01 -10.47 -20.65
C LEU A 251 6.98 -11.80 -19.91
N PHE A 252 6.50 -12.88 -20.53
CA PHE A 252 6.28 -14.15 -19.83
C PHE A 252 7.54 -14.68 -19.15
N ARG A 253 8.68 -14.66 -19.85
CA ARG A 253 9.95 -15.15 -19.30
C ARG A 253 10.40 -14.33 -18.09
N ASP A 254 10.36 -13.00 -18.19
CA ASP A 254 10.71 -12.13 -17.06
C ASP A 254 9.74 -12.28 -15.90
N TYR A 255 8.45 -12.42 -16.19
CA TYR A 255 7.41 -12.70 -15.21
C TYR A 255 7.73 -13.99 -14.44
N LEU A 256 8.04 -15.09 -15.14
CA LEU A 256 8.36 -16.37 -14.52
C LEU A 256 9.57 -16.25 -13.60
N HIS A 257 10.68 -15.69 -14.08
CA HIS A 257 11.92 -15.54 -13.30
C HIS A 257 11.75 -14.56 -12.13
N TYR A 258 10.97 -13.50 -12.29
CA TYR A 258 10.63 -12.57 -11.21
C TYR A 258 9.84 -13.27 -10.10
N HIS A 259 8.82 -14.07 -10.45
CA HIS A 259 8.00 -14.78 -9.47
C HIS A 259 8.73 -15.92 -8.78
N ILE A 260 9.66 -16.60 -9.47
CA ILE A 260 10.57 -17.56 -8.83
C ILE A 260 11.38 -16.86 -7.73
N LYS A 261 11.97 -15.69 -8.02
CA LYS A 261 12.71 -14.90 -7.02
C LYS A 261 11.82 -14.42 -5.88
N CYS A 262 10.60 -13.98 -6.15
CA CYS A 262 9.63 -13.59 -5.13
C CYS A 262 9.24 -14.75 -4.21
N SER A 263 8.99 -15.94 -4.77
CA SER A 263 8.72 -17.16 -4.01
C SER A 263 9.88 -17.55 -3.10
N LYS A 264 11.13 -17.46 -3.59
CA LYS A 264 12.32 -17.65 -2.74
C LYS A 264 12.37 -16.65 -1.58
N ALA A 265 12.13 -15.36 -1.84
CA ALA A 265 12.10 -14.34 -0.80
C ALA A 265 10.98 -14.59 0.24
N TYR A 266 9.82 -15.06 -0.20
CA TYR A 266 8.73 -15.46 0.68
C TYR A 266 9.10 -16.67 1.54
N MET A 267 9.73 -17.71 0.96
CA MET A 267 10.25 -18.85 1.71
C MET A 267 11.31 -18.42 2.74
N HIS A 268 12.21 -17.48 2.39
CA HIS A 268 13.18 -16.91 3.34
C HIS A 268 12.49 -16.21 4.52
N SER A 269 11.36 -15.52 4.28
CA SER A 269 10.54 -14.94 5.35
C SER A 269 9.97 -16.02 6.27
N ARG A 270 9.41 -17.09 5.70
CA ARG A 270 8.86 -18.24 6.44
C ARG A 270 9.92 -18.99 7.25
N MET A 271 11.10 -19.20 6.68
CA MET A 271 12.23 -19.83 7.37
C MET A 271 12.70 -18.97 8.54
N ARG A 272 12.88 -17.66 8.37
CA ARG A 272 13.22 -16.75 9.47
C ARG A 272 12.19 -16.78 10.59
N HIS A 273 10.90 -16.82 10.24
CA HIS A 273 9.84 -16.98 11.22
C HIS A 273 9.96 -18.30 11.98
N ARG A 274 10.20 -19.43 11.29
CA ARG A 274 10.41 -20.73 11.95
C ARG A 274 11.66 -20.79 12.83
N VAL A 275 12.77 -20.20 12.39
CA VAL A 275 14.00 -20.10 13.18
C VAL A 275 13.77 -19.28 14.44
N ALA A 276 13.04 -18.16 14.36
CA ALA A 276 12.67 -17.38 15.53
C ALA A 276 11.83 -18.20 16.53
N GLU A 277 10.91 -19.03 16.06
CA GLU A 277 10.15 -19.95 16.92
C GLU A 277 11.05 -21.02 17.56
N PHE A 278 11.99 -21.62 16.83
CA PHE A 278 12.95 -22.56 17.41
C PHE A 278 13.86 -21.90 18.44
N GLN A 279 14.28 -20.65 18.21
CA GLN A 279 15.08 -19.89 19.16
C GLN A 279 14.31 -19.63 20.46
N LYS A 280 13.01 -19.37 20.39
CA LYS A 280 12.14 -19.28 21.59
C LYS A 280 12.13 -20.60 22.37
N VAL A 281 12.01 -21.74 21.68
CA VAL A 281 12.06 -23.07 22.32
C VAL A 281 13.41 -23.31 22.98
N LEU A 282 14.51 -22.97 22.30
CA LEU A 282 15.86 -23.10 22.85
C LEU A 282 16.07 -22.19 24.08
N ASN A 283 15.59 -20.95 24.03
CA ASN A 283 15.67 -20.03 25.16
C ASN A 283 14.84 -20.51 26.35
N ARG A 284 13.68 -21.16 26.14
CA ARG A 284 12.92 -21.81 27.22
C ARG A 284 13.65 -23.00 27.84
N ALA A 285 14.52 -23.66 27.08
CA ALA A 285 15.31 -24.79 27.56
C ALA A 285 16.62 -24.37 28.26
N LYS A 286 17.01 -23.10 28.19
CA LYS A 286 18.16 -22.59 28.95
C LYS A 286 17.81 -22.56 30.44
N THR A 287 18.58 -23.30 31.24
CA THR A 287 18.59 -23.13 32.69
C THR A 287 19.16 -21.76 33.04
N GLU A 288 18.42 -20.97 33.81
CA GLU A 288 18.94 -19.73 34.37
C GLU A 288 20.12 -20.07 35.29
N VAL A 289 21.33 -19.73 34.86
CA VAL A 289 22.47 -19.68 35.78
C VAL A 289 22.21 -18.48 36.67
N ALA A 290 21.92 -18.72 37.94
CA ALA A 290 21.76 -17.69 38.95
C ALA A 290 23.09 -16.95 39.15
N ALA A 291 23.37 -15.96 38.29
CA ALA A 291 24.44 -15.01 38.50
C ALA A 291 24.08 -14.17 39.73
N THR A 292 24.75 -14.47 40.84
CA THR A 292 24.59 -13.75 42.09
C THR A 292 25.27 -12.38 41.95
N GLU A 293 24.54 -11.37 41.49
CA GLU A 293 25.05 -9.99 41.47
C GLU A 293 25.10 -9.42 42.89
N LYS A 294 26.33 -9.13 43.34
CA LYS A 294 26.59 -8.40 44.58
C LYS A 294 26.17 -6.94 44.40
N LYS A 295 25.12 -6.53 45.11
CA LYS A 295 24.66 -5.14 45.19
C LYS A 295 25.62 -4.29 45.99
N THR A 296 26.12 -3.21 45.39
CA THR A 296 26.65 -2.07 46.12
C THR A 296 25.53 -1.04 46.23
N VAL A 297 25.11 -0.73 47.45
CA VAL A 297 24.15 0.34 47.73
C VAL A 297 24.91 1.67 47.65
N SER A 298 24.53 2.53 46.72
CA SER A 298 24.85 3.97 46.78
C SER A 298 23.57 4.77 46.59
N ALA A 299 23.29 5.63 47.56
CA ALA A 299 22.10 6.45 47.66
C ALA A 299 22.26 7.75 46.86
N SER A 300 21.45 7.92 45.82
CA SER A 300 20.64 9.11 45.54
C SER A 300 19.71 8.75 44.38
N SER A 301 18.42 8.55 44.65
CA SER A 301 17.43 8.15 43.65
C SER A 301 17.11 9.31 42.70
N ILE A 302 17.96 9.51 41.68
CA ILE A 302 17.56 10.24 40.47
C ILE A 302 16.67 9.28 39.69
N CYS A 303 15.36 9.52 39.69
CA CYS A 303 14.40 8.76 38.89
C CYS A 303 14.79 8.88 37.40
N MET A 304 15.31 7.79 36.83
CA MET A 304 15.58 7.70 35.39
C MET A 304 14.23 7.57 34.67
N ASN A 305 13.92 8.52 33.80
CA ASN A 305 12.75 8.48 32.93
C ASN A 305 13.07 7.59 31.73
N ARG A 306 12.06 6.91 31.17
CA ARG A 306 12.19 6.11 29.95
C ARG A 306 11.31 6.62 28.82
N ALA A 307 11.76 6.46 27.59
CA ALA A 307 11.01 6.70 26.37
C ALA A 307 11.22 5.56 25.36
N ILE A 308 10.18 5.22 24.60
CA ILE A 308 10.27 4.34 23.43
C ILE A 308 10.69 5.18 22.23
N VAL A 309 11.79 4.80 21.59
CA VAL A 309 12.40 5.58 20.52
C VAL A 309 12.74 4.74 19.29
N TYR A 310 13.04 5.40 18.18
CA TYR A 310 13.62 4.79 16.99
C TYR A 310 14.53 5.79 16.28
N SER A 311 15.67 5.34 15.77
CA SER A 311 16.66 6.20 15.08
C SER A 311 16.36 6.35 13.58
N GLN A 312 15.65 5.38 13.00
CA GLN A 312 15.29 5.35 11.59
C GLN A 312 13.92 4.71 11.40
N THR A 313 13.20 5.15 10.38
CA THR A 313 11.91 4.55 10.01
C THR A 313 12.10 3.12 9.51
N GLY A 314 11.16 2.23 9.78
CA GLY A 314 11.22 0.84 9.33
C GLY A 314 10.19 -0.04 10.01
N ASP A 315 10.45 -1.35 10.04
CA ASP A 315 9.59 -2.33 10.71
C ASP A 315 9.53 -2.05 12.23
N PRO A 316 8.38 -1.63 12.79
CA PRO A 316 8.26 -1.28 14.20
C PRO A 316 8.64 -2.41 15.15
N THR A 317 8.55 -3.68 14.72
CA THR A 317 8.98 -4.82 15.54
C THR A 317 10.50 -4.98 15.60
N ARG A 318 11.26 -4.09 14.96
CA ARG A 318 12.73 -4.13 14.90
C ARG A 318 13.37 -2.79 15.26
N VAL A 319 12.79 -1.68 14.83
CA VAL A 319 13.43 -0.36 14.99
C VAL A 319 13.18 0.30 16.34
N LEU A 320 12.20 -0.18 17.12
CA LEU A 320 11.88 0.37 18.43
C LEU A 320 12.85 -0.11 19.50
N SER A 321 13.36 0.82 20.29
CA SER A 321 14.19 0.59 21.48
C SER A 321 13.75 1.49 22.63
N VAL A 322 14.28 1.24 23.83
CA VAL A 322 14.03 2.06 25.01
C VAL A 322 15.26 2.91 25.28
N ARG A 323 15.03 4.14 25.74
CA ARG A 323 16.09 5.00 26.27
C ARG A 323 15.73 5.57 27.61
N ALA A 324 16.64 5.39 28.56
CA ALA A 324 16.63 6.11 29.83
C ALA A 324 17.18 7.55 29.66
N PHE A 325 16.62 8.51 30.38
CA PHE A 325 17.05 9.90 30.36
C PHE A 325 16.67 10.65 31.65
N ARG A 326 17.33 11.79 31.86
CA ARG A 326 17.01 12.72 32.94
C ARG A 326 16.13 13.85 32.41
N LEU A 327 15.06 14.16 33.14
CA LEU A 327 14.18 15.27 32.79
C LEU A 327 14.65 16.54 33.54
N PRO A 328 15.11 17.59 32.84
CA PRO A 328 15.51 18.84 33.50
C PRO A 328 14.28 19.61 34.03
N PRO A 329 14.47 20.58 34.94
CA PRO A 329 13.41 21.51 35.33
C PRO A 329 12.77 22.22 34.12
N PRO A 330 11.48 22.57 34.17
CA PRO A 330 10.79 23.24 33.08
C PRO A 330 11.40 24.62 32.79
N GLN A 331 11.69 24.87 31.51
CA GLN A 331 12.08 26.17 30.98
C GLN A 331 10.87 27.12 30.89
N THR A 332 11.11 28.40 30.59
CA THR A 332 10.06 29.40 30.34
C THR A 332 9.03 28.88 29.32
N ASN A 333 7.74 29.09 29.60
CA ASN A 333 6.61 28.63 28.78
C ASN A 333 6.44 27.10 28.65
N THR A 334 7.22 26.30 29.37
CA THR A 334 7.14 24.83 29.33
C THR A 334 6.61 24.24 30.64
N VAL A 335 6.12 23.00 30.57
CA VAL A 335 5.70 22.21 31.71
C VAL A 335 6.36 20.83 31.63
N ASN A 336 6.73 20.28 32.79
CA ASN A 336 7.07 18.87 32.89
C ASN A 336 5.78 18.09 33.17
N ILE A 337 5.58 17.01 32.42
CA ILE A 337 4.40 16.17 32.48
C ILE A 337 4.81 14.71 32.68
N LYS A 338 4.00 13.95 33.41
CA LYS A 338 4.12 12.49 33.56
C LYS A 338 2.96 11.82 32.85
N PHE A 339 3.23 10.96 31.87
CA PHE A 339 2.15 10.25 31.18
C PHE A 339 1.51 9.22 32.10
N LEU A 340 0.18 9.21 32.12
CA LEU A 340 -0.59 8.20 32.84
C LEU A 340 -0.87 7.02 31.91
N LEU A 341 -1.34 7.32 30.70
CA LEU A 341 -1.65 6.33 29.66
C LEU A 341 -1.41 6.92 28.26
N ALA A 342 -0.84 6.11 27.38
CA ALA A 342 -0.63 6.45 25.97
C ALA A 342 -1.09 5.31 25.05
N PRO A 343 -2.12 5.52 24.21
CA PRO A 343 -2.56 4.49 23.28
C PRO A 343 -1.55 4.21 22.15
N ILE A 344 -1.69 3.02 21.57
CA ILE A 344 -1.11 2.70 20.26
C ILE A 344 -2.19 2.84 19.19
N ASN A 345 -2.00 3.75 18.24
CA ASN A 345 -2.87 3.96 17.08
C ASN A 345 -2.22 3.44 15.79
N PRO A 346 -3.01 3.10 14.75
CA PRO A 346 -2.48 2.80 13.42
C PRO A 346 -1.61 3.94 12.84
N ALA A 347 -1.91 5.19 13.18
CA ALA A 347 -1.09 6.33 12.77
C ALA A 347 0.32 6.28 13.38
N ASP A 348 0.47 5.90 14.65
CA ASP A 348 1.79 5.79 15.30
C ASP A 348 2.64 4.74 14.58
N ILE A 349 2.04 3.59 14.26
CA ILE A 349 2.68 2.51 13.50
C ILE A 349 3.12 3.00 12.12
N ASN A 350 2.26 3.72 11.39
CA ASN A 350 2.57 4.25 10.06
C ASN A 350 3.68 5.30 10.09
N VAL A 351 3.77 6.10 11.17
CA VAL A 351 4.83 7.08 11.38
C VAL A 351 6.18 6.37 11.56
N ILE A 352 6.22 5.33 12.41
CA ILE A 352 7.43 4.51 12.61
C ILE A 352 7.83 3.80 11.31
N GLN A 353 6.87 3.34 10.50
CA GLN A 353 7.11 2.74 9.19
C GLN A 353 7.58 3.73 8.12
N GLY A 354 7.46 5.04 8.34
CA GLY A 354 7.84 6.08 7.38
C GLY A 354 6.83 6.29 6.24
N VAL A 355 5.61 5.76 6.37
CA VAL A 355 4.53 5.86 5.35
C VAL A 355 3.46 6.89 5.71
N TYR A 356 3.62 7.60 6.84
CA TYR A 356 2.72 8.67 7.27
C TYR A 356 3.24 10.04 6.80
N PRO A 357 2.37 10.98 6.38
CA PRO A 357 2.80 12.27 5.82
C PRO A 357 3.42 13.22 6.85
N ALA A 358 3.07 13.10 8.13
CA ALA A 358 3.69 13.88 9.20
C ALA A 358 4.84 13.08 9.83
N ARG A 359 5.98 13.75 10.06
CA ARG A 359 7.15 13.19 10.72
C ARG A 359 7.39 13.88 12.08
N PRO A 360 7.74 13.15 13.14
CA PRO A 360 8.19 13.74 14.40
C PRO A 360 9.50 14.52 14.19
N SER A 361 9.78 15.44 15.10
CA SER A 361 11.08 16.09 15.19
C SER A 361 12.12 15.15 15.78
N LEU A 362 13.36 15.26 15.33
CA LEU A 362 14.49 14.59 15.98
C LEU A 362 14.75 15.23 17.34
N GLU A 363 15.05 14.38 18.32
CA GLU A 363 15.34 14.79 19.69
C GLU A 363 16.61 14.10 20.19
N ARG A 364 17.35 14.79 21.07
CA ARG A 364 18.52 14.24 21.76
C ARG A 364 18.09 13.78 23.14
N ILE A 365 17.85 12.47 23.28
CA ILE A 365 17.39 11.84 24.52
C ILE A 365 18.39 10.76 24.95
N GLY A 366 18.82 10.85 26.21
CA GLY A 366 19.84 9.98 26.80
C GLY A 366 21.23 10.62 26.82
N ASP A 367 22.14 10.00 27.55
CA ASP A 367 23.49 10.54 27.80
C ASP A 367 24.44 10.41 26.58
N ASP A 368 24.06 9.60 25.58
CA ASP A 368 24.87 9.39 24.35
C ASP A 368 24.69 10.49 23.28
N HIS A 369 23.80 11.47 23.54
CA HIS A 369 23.47 12.60 22.66
C HIS A 369 23.05 12.27 21.22
N SER A 370 22.76 11.01 20.91
CA SER A 370 22.33 10.62 19.57
C SER A 370 20.89 11.07 19.27
N GLU A 371 20.65 11.37 18.00
CA GLU A 371 19.36 11.89 17.54
C GLU A 371 18.39 10.74 17.28
N VAL A 372 17.24 10.80 17.94
CA VAL A 372 16.19 9.77 17.86
C VAL A 372 14.82 10.41 17.71
N PHE A 373 13.86 9.64 17.24
CA PHE A 373 12.44 9.99 17.29
C PHE A 373 11.79 9.32 18.50
N VAL A 374 10.96 10.04 19.24
CA VAL A 374 10.11 9.45 20.29
C VAL A 374 8.79 8.99 19.69
N ALA A 375 8.40 7.75 19.97
CA ALA A 375 7.18 7.19 19.44
C ALA A 375 5.93 7.68 20.20
N GLY A 376 4.78 7.62 19.52
CA GLY A 376 3.48 7.94 20.10
C GLY A 376 3.01 9.37 19.86
N HIS A 377 1.74 9.49 19.50
CA HIS A 377 1.09 10.77 19.23
C HIS A 377 0.10 11.21 20.32
N GLU A 378 -0.67 10.26 20.87
CA GLU A 378 -1.84 10.51 21.73
C GLU A 378 -1.55 10.00 23.15
N GLY A 379 -2.16 10.64 24.16
CA GLY A 379 -2.03 10.25 25.56
C GLY A 379 -2.54 11.30 26.53
N VAL A 380 -2.74 10.88 27.78
CA VAL A 380 -3.05 11.76 28.92
C VAL A 380 -1.87 11.78 29.88
N ALA A 381 -1.56 12.97 30.37
CA ALA A 381 -0.49 13.19 31.31
C ALA A 381 -0.94 14.09 32.48
N GLU A 382 -0.23 14.00 33.59
CA GLU A 382 -0.38 14.88 34.74
C GLU A 382 0.78 15.88 34.77
N VAL A 383 0.51 17.15 35.00
CA VAL A 383 1.54 18.19 35.16
C VAL A 383 2.28 17.95 36.48
N THR A 384 3.59 17.76 36.42
CA THR A 384 4.43 17.53 37.61
C THR A 384 5.21 18.76 38.03
N GLN A 385 5.59 19.63 37.08
CA GLN A 385 6.24 20.92 37.34
C GLN A 385 5.83 21.95 36.28
N VAL A 386 5.78 23.21 36.69
CA VAL A 386 5.39 24.33 35.85
C VAL A 386 6.57 25.29 35.70
N GLY A 387 6.90 25.67 34.46
CA GLY A 387 7.98 26.58 34.16
C GLY A 387 7.65 28.04 34.50
N PRO A 388 8.66 28.91 34.51
CA PRO A 388 8.44 30.35 34.62
C PRO A 388 7.46 30.84 33.55
N ASP A 389 6.57 31.76 33.93
CA ASP A 389 5.57 32.44 33.08
C ASP A 389 4.36 31.62 32.61
N VAL A 390 4.27 30.32 32.94
CA VAL A 390 3.06 29.53 32.69
C VAL A 390 2.02 29.83 33.76
N LYS A 391 0.86 30.39 33.36
CA LYS A 391 -0.21 30.83 34.28
C LYS A 391 -1.46 29.94 34.28
N ASP A 392 -1.69 29.22 33.17
CA ASP A 392 -2.96 28.54 32.92
C ASP A 392 -2.95 27.04 33.29
N LEU A 393 -1.82 26.53 33.80
CA LEU A 393 -1.63 25.13 34.19
C LEU A 393 -1.01 25.06 35.59
N ASN A 394 -1.51 24.15 36.41
CA ASN A 394 -1.01 23.88 37.76
C ASN A 394 -0.50 22.45 37.88
N VAL A 395 0.41 22.22 38.84
CA VAL A 395 0.80 20.85 39.22
C VAL A 395 -0.44 20.05 39.61
N GLY A 396 -0.55 18.83 39.09
CA GLY A 396 -1.71 17.95 39.28
C GLY A 396 -2.80 18.11 38.21
N ASP A 397 -2.72 19.09 37.32
CA ASP A 397 -3.66 19.20 36.21
C ASP A 397 -3.46 18.04 35.22
N TRP A 398 -4.56 17.45 34.75
CA TRP A 398 -4.52 16.50 33.64
C TRP A 398 -4.52 17.24 32.33
N VAL A 399 -3.65 16.81 31.43
CA VAL A 399 -3.47 17.42 30.11
C VAL A 399 -3.40 16.36 29.01
N ILE A 400 -3.85 16.76 27.83
CA ILE A 400 -3.84 15.96 26.60
C ILE A 400 -3.07 16.70 25.51
N MET A 401 -2.44 15.94 24.61
CA MET A 401 -1.54 16.51 23.59
C MET A 401 -2.34 17.06 22.41
N THR A 402 -2.09 18.30 22.02
CA THR A 402 -2.67 18.92 20.80
C THR A 402 -1.69 19.08 19.66
N LYS A 403 -0.39 19.06 19.97
CA LYS A 403 0.65 19.00 18.96
C LYS A 403 0.76 17.58 18.37
N PRO A 404 0.70 17.43 17.04
CA PRO A 404 0.94 16.15 16.39
C PRO A 404 2.33 15.60 16.72
N GLN A 405 2.44 14.27 16.87
CA GLN A 405 3.70 13.57 17.08
C GLN A 405 4.50 14.07 18.30
N SER A 406 3.80 14.24 19.44
CA SER A 406 4.39 14.77 20.68
C SER A 406 5.34 13.81 21.41
N GLY A 407 5.45 12.55 20.98
CA GLY A 407 6.31 11.56 21.63
C GLY A 407 5.73 11.07 22.97
N THR A 408 4.56 10.43 22.91
CA THR A 408 3.78 10.08 24.12
C THR A 408 4.12 8.73 24.73
N TRP A 409 4.91 7.89 24.06
CA TRP A 409 5.35 6.61 24.61
C TRP A 409 6.57 6.82 25.51
N ALA A 410 6.37 7.56 26.59
CA ALA A 410 7.38 7.88 27.57
C ALA A 410 6.78 7.95 28.98
N THR A 411 7.62 7.79 29.99
CA THR A 411 7.30 8.03 31.42
C THR A 411 6.96 9.50 31.68
N ALA A 412 7.78 10.43 31.19
CA ALA A 412 7.63 11.85 31.39
C ALA A 412 8.21 12.65 30.21
N ARG A 413 7.82 13.91 30.08
CA ARG A 413 8.28 14.82 29.01
C ARG A 413 8.26 16.27 29.48
N GLN A 414 9.11 17.09 28.88
CA GLN A 414 8.96 18.55 28.90
C GLN A 414 8.26 18.97 27.61
N VAL A 415 7.19 19.75 27.72
CA VAL A 415 6.39 20.20 26.57
C VAL A 415 6.06 21.68 26.70
N ASN A 416 5.81 22.34 25.57
CA ASN A 416 5.32 23.72 25.58
C ASN A 416 3.89 23.75 26.16
N SER A 417 3.61 24.72 27.02
CA SER A 417 2.27 24.90 27.62
C SER A 417 1.15 25.14 26.59
N LEU A 418 1.49 25.63 25.39
CA LEU A 418 0.57 25.81 24.26
C LEU A 418 0.31 24.53 23.46
N ASP A 419 1.15 23.50 23.62
CA ASP A 419 1.02 22.23 22.91
C ASP A 419 0.08 21.24 23.63
N VAL A 420 -0.46 21.63 24.79
CA VAL A 420 -1.33 20.80 25.63
C VAL A 420 -2.63 21.51 26.00
N LEU A 421 -3.69 20.73 26.25
CA LEU A 421 -4.95 21.22 26.78
C LEU A 421 -5.30 20.55 28.09
N LYS A 422 -5.81 21.33 29.03
CA LYS A 422 -6.32 20.84 30.32
C LYS A 422 -7.62 20.05 30.10
N ILE A 423 -7.71 18.89 30.73
CA ILE A 423 -8.88 18.03 30.68
C ILE A 423 -9.41 17.74 32.09
N PRO A 424 -10.74 17.80 32.32
CA PRO A 424 -11.32 17.43 33.61
C PRO A 424 -11.11 15.95 33.94
N ARG A 425 -10.68 15.63 35.17
CA ARG A 425 -10.47 14.23 35.63
C ARG A 425 -11.72 13.35 35.54
N ILE A 426 -12.91 13.95 35.57
CA ILE A 426 -14.20 13.26 35.42
C ILE A 426 -14.32 12.51 34.07
N ALA A 427 -13.49 12.83 33.07
CA ALA A 427 -13.42 12.05 31.85
C ALA A 427 -12.98 10.59 32.09
N GLY A 428 -12.18 10.33 33.13
CA GLY A 428 -11.51 9.05 33.36
C GLY A 428 -10.23 8.91 32.53
N GLU A 429 -9.28 8.10 33.01
CA GLU A 429 -7.96 7.96 32.39
C GLU A 429 -8.04 7.43 30.96
N ILE A 430 -8.90 6.44 30.71
CA ILE A 430 -9.01 5.78 29.39
C ILE A 430 -9.56 6.74 28.33
N HIS A 431 -10.64 7.47 28.64
CA HIS A 431 -11.16 8.48 27.72
C HIS A 431 -10.14 9.58 27.52
N ALA A 432 -9.57 10.15 28.59
CA ALA A 432 -8.56 11.19 28.46
C ALA A 432 -7.38 10.75 27.58
N ALA A 433 -6.94 9.51 27.72
CA ALA A 433 -5.86 8.94 26.92
C ALA A 433 -6.21 8.72 25.44
N THR A 434 -7.49 8.67 25.06
CA THR A 434 -7.93 8.28 23.69
C THR A 434 -8.82 9.33 23.02
N MET A 435 -8.90 10.54 23.59
CA MET A 435 -9.86 11.56 23.21
C MET A 435 -9.34 12.57 22.19
N THR A 436 -8.05 12.59 21.84
CA THR A 436 -7.54 13.60 20.90
C THR A 436 -7.55 13.13 19.44
N VAL A 437 -7.70 11.83 19.19
CA VAL A 437 -7.67 11.27 17.82
C VAL A 437 -9.04 10.72 17.41
N ASN A 438 -9.52 9.64 18.03
CA ASN A 438 -10.64 8.87 17.47
C ASN A 438 -12.01 9.56 17.63
N PRO A 439 -12.42 10.02 18.83
CA PRO A 439 -13.71 10.70 19.00
C PRO A 439 -13.80 12.06 18.25
N PRO A 440 -12.77 12.92 18.22
CA PRO A 440 -12.75 14.13 17.39
C PRO A 440 -12.93 13.83 15.91
N THR A 441 -12.26 12.78 15.41
CA THR A 441 -12.40 12.36 14.02
C THR A 441 -13.85 11.99 13.72
N ALA A 442 -14.48 11.16 14.55
CA ALA A 442 -15.89 10.79 14.40
C ALA A 442 -16.83 12.01 14.48
N TYR A 443 -16.64 12.87 15.48
CA TYR A 443 -17.46 14.06 15.69
C TYR A 443 -17.42 15.00 14.48
N ASN A 444 -16.21 15.40 14.05
CA ASN A 444 -16.01 16.35 12.97
C ASN A 444 -16.51 15.80 11.62
N MET A 445 -16.34 14.50 11.35
CA MET A 445 -16.90 13.89 10.14
C MET A 445 -18.44 13.92 10.13
N LEU A 446 -19.08 13.77 11.28
CA LEU A 446 -20.53 13.83 11.40
C LEU A 446 -21.09 15.27 11.41
N THR A 447 -20.27 16.30 11.64
CA THR A 447 -20.75 17.69 11.77
C THR A 447 -20.34 18.60 10.60
N ASN A 448 -19.17 18.40 10.00
CA ASN A 448 -18.54 19.44 9.18
C ASN A 448 -18.74 19.26 7.66
N PHE A 449 -19.33 18.14 7.22
CA PHE A 449 -19.51 17.85 5.79
C PHE A 449 -20.96 18.01 5.34
N VAL A 450 -21.89 17.41 6.08
CA VAL A 450 -23.32 17.44 5.76
C VAL A 450 -24.11 17.68 7.03
N ARG A 451 -25.05 18.64 6.98
CA ARG A 451 -26.06 18.78 8.04
C ARG A 451 -27.06 17.63 7.94
N LEU A 452 -27.08 16.81 8.99
CA LEU A 452 -28.01 15.70 9.16
C LEU A 452 -28.93 15.98 10.35
N ASP A 453 -30.23 15.88 10.12
CA ASP A 453 -31.27 16.05 11.13
C ASP A 453 -31.58 14.71 11.83
N LYS A 454 -32.24 14.79 13.00
CA LYS A 454 -32.61 13.61 13.78
C LYS A 454 -33.40 12.60 12.94
N GLY A 455 -32.99 11.34 13.00
CA GLY A 455 -33.60 10.23 12.25
C GLY A 455 -33.00 9.99 10.86
N GLU A 456 -32.19 10.91 10.33
CA GLU A 456 -31.44 10.69 9.08
C GLU A 456 -30.29 9.70 9.29
N TRP A 457 -29.83 9.12 8.17
CA TRP A 457 -28.90 8.01 8.16
C TRP A 457 -27.48 8.38 7.74
N VAL A 458 -26.52 7.72 8.36
CA VAL A 458 -25.10 7.67 7.96
C VAL A 458 -24.71 6.24 7.64
N VAL A 459 -23.95 6.02 6.57
CA VAL A 459 -23.33 4.72 6.28
C VAL A 459 -21.83 4.80 6.56
N GLN A 460 -21.27 3.76 7.17
CA GLN A 460 -19.83 3.67 7.39
C GLN A 460 -19.29 2.25 7.15
N ASN A 461 -18.02 2.16 6.72
CA ASN A 461 -17.26 0.93 6.73
C ASN A 461 -16.23 0.90 7.86
N GLY A 462 -15.70 -0.29 8.17
CA GLY A 462 -14.78 -0.46 9.28
C GLY A 462 -15.40 -0.12 10.64
N ALA A 463 -16.70 -0.41 10.81
CA ALA A 463 -17.47 0.05 11.97
C ALA A 463 -16.98 -0.50 13.32
N ASN A 464 -16.24 -1.61 13.33
CA ASN A 464 -15.62 -2.15 14.54
C ASN A 464 -14.29 -1.45 14.91
N SER A 465 -13.81 -0.48 14.12
CA SER A 465 -12.65 0.33 14.50
C SER A 465 -13.00 1.28 15.65
N ALA A 466 -11.99 1.80 16.35
CA ALA A 466 -12.20 2.78 17.42
C ALA A 466 -12.96 4.03 16.94
N VAL A 467 -12.64 4.53 15.74
CA VAL A 467 -13.39 5.63 15.11
C VAL A 467 -14.81 5.19 14.78
N GLY A 468 -14.99 3.99 14.21
CA GLY A 468 -16.32 3.49 13.84
C GLY A 468 -17.26 3.31 15.03
N GLN A 469 -16.75 2.83 16.16
CA GLN A 469 -17.49 2.75 17.42
C GLN A 469 -17.81 4.14 18.00
N ALA A 470 -16.91 5.12 17.86
CA ALA A 470 -17.20 6.49 18.24
C ALA A 470 -18.27 7.13 17.33
N VAL A 471 -18.23 6.86 16.02
CA VAL A 471 -19.28 7.28 15.07
C VAL A 471 -20.64 6.75 15.51
N ILE A 472 -20.74 5.46 15.84
CA ILE A 472 -21.99 4.84 16.31
C ILE A 472 -22.56 5.60 17.51
N GLN A 473 -21.73 5.80 18.53
CA GLN A 473 -22.15 6.41 19.80
C GLN A 473 -22.53 7.90 19.64
N ILE A 474 -21.71 8.67 18.91
CA ILE A 474 -21.96 10.09 18.67
C ILE A 474 -23.18 10.28 17.75
N ALA A 475 -23.36 9.42 16.74
CA ALA A 475 -24.54 9.43 15.89
C ALA A 475 -25.81 9.14 16.70
N ALA A 476 -25.78 8.11 17.55
CA ALA A 476 -26.89 7.77 18.44
C ALA A 476 -27.22 8.91 19.43
N ALA A 477 -26.20 9.55 20.02
CA ALA A 477 -26.36 10.70 20.90
C ALA A 477 -27.05 11.89 20.23
N ARG A 478 -26.85 12.05 18.91
CA ARG A 478 -27.50 13.06 18.05
C ARG A 478 -28.85 12.59 17.49
N GLY A 479 -29.26 11.36 17.77
CA GLY A 479 -30.47 10.74 17.25
C GLY A 479 -30.41 10.45 15.75
N LEU A 480 -29.21 10.31 15.18
CA LEU A 480 -29.00 9.82 13.81
C LEU A 480 -29.10 8.29 13.80
N LYS A 481 -29.40 7.73 12.63
CA LYS A 481 -29.36 6.29 12.38
C LYS A 481 -28.08 5.91 11.64
N THR A 482 -27.60 4.69 11.84
CA THR A 482 -26.32 4.25 11.26
C THR A 482 -26.44 2.89 10.58
N LEU A 483 -25.96 2.78 9.34
CA LEU A 483 -25.62 1.52 8.70
C LEU A 483 -24.12 1.27 8.86
N ASN A 484 -23.78 0.17 9.53
CA ASN A 484 -22.42 -0.13 9.97
C ASN A 484 -21.89 -1.38 9.27
N LEU A 485 -20.93 -1.21 8.37
CA LEU A 485 -20.35 -2.33 7.64
C LEU A 485 -19.12 -2.89 8.37
N VAL A 486 -19.10 -4.20 8.53
CA VAL A 486 -18.00 -4.96 9.16
C VAL A 486 -17.54 -6.11 8.27
N ARG A 487 -16.35 -6.65 8.55
CA ARG A 487 -15.87 -7.87 7.87
C ARG A 487 -16.67 -9.08 8.36
N SER A 488 -16.93 -10.02 7.45
CA SER A 488 -17.45 -11.34 7.81
C SER A 488 -16.46 -12.07 8.72
N ARG A 489 -16.99 -12.75 9.75
CA ARG A 489 -16.21 -13.44 10.79
C ARG A 489 -17.06 -14.46 11.55
N PRO A 490 -16.46 -15.51 12.16
CA PRO A 490 -17.22 -16.54 12.88
C PRO A 490 -18.08 -16.00 14.03
N ASP A 491 -17.60 -14.96 14.71
CA ASP A 491 -18.24 -14.28 15.85
C ASP A 491 -19.10 -13.06 15.44
N ILE A 492 -19.66 -13.06 14.22
CA ILE A 492 -20.41 -11.90 13.68
C ILE A 492 -21.64 -11.53 14.52
N SER A 493 -22.32 -12.53 15.10
CA SER A 493 -23.49 -12.31 15.97
C SER A 493 -23.12 -11.54 17.24
N ASP A 494 -22.04 -11.96 17.90
CA ASP A 494 -21.55 -11.32 19.12
C ASP A 494 -21.06 -9.89 18.84
N LEU A 495 -20.32 -9.71 17.74
CA LEU A 495 -19.89 -8.38 17.29
C LEU A 495 -21.10 -7.48 17.03
N THR A 496 -22.12 -7.99 16.33
CA THR A 496 -23.34 -7.23 16.06
C THR A 496 -24.04 -6.81 17.35
N GLY A 497 -24.17 -7.73 18.31
CA GLY A 497 -24.71 -7.43 19.63
C GLY A 497 -23.92 -6.34 20.36
N LYS A 498 -22.59 -6.41 20.34
CA LYS A 498 -21.71 -5.38 20.91
C LYS A 498 -21.91 -4.02 20.26
N LEU A 499 -21.94 -3.94 18.93
CA LEU A 499 -22.13 -2.67 18.22
C LEU A 499 -23.55 -2.10 18.45
N LYS A 500 -24.58 -2.94 18.48
CA LYS A 500 -25.95 -2.50 18.83
C LYS A 500 -26.05 -1.98 20.27
N ALA A 501 -25.32 -2.58 21.22
CA ALA A 501 -25.23 -2.08 22.59
C ALA A 501 -24.52 -0.70 22.73
N LEU A 502 -23.75 -0.31 21.70
CA LEU A 502 -23.19 1.04 21.56
C LEU A 502 -24.12 2.03 20.86
N GLY A 503 -25.27 1.57 20.33
CA GLY A 503 -26.26 2.40 19.65
C GLY A 503 -26.31 2.22 18.13
N ALA A 504 -25.65 1.21 17.56
CA ALA A 504 -25.73 0.93 16.13
C ALA A 504 -27.17 0.59 15.74
N THR A 505 -27.71 1.27 14.73
CA THR A 505 -29.04 0.95 14.19
C THR A 505 -29.01 -0.38 13.45
N GLU A 506 -28.19 -0.47 12.39
CA GLU A 506 -28.01 -1.69 11.62
C GLU A 506 -26.54 -2.01 11.40
N VAL A 507 -26.24 -3.30 11.38
CA VAL A 507 -24.89 -3.85 11.17
C VAL A 507 -24.99 -4.90 10.09
N LEU A 508 -24.19 -4.75 9.03
CA LEU A 508 -24.12 -5.70 7.92
C LEU A 508 -22.66 -6.05 7.64
N THR A 509 -22.45 -7.19 7.00
CA THR A 509 -21.17 -7.55 6.41
C THR A 509 -21.00 -6.93 5.03
N TYR A 510 -19.78 -6.93 4.49
CA TYR A 510 -19.56 -6.53 3.09
C TYR A 510 -20.22 -7.51 2.11
N ASP A 511 -20.32 -8.79 2.46
CA ASP A 511 -20.94 -9.81 1.62
C ASP A 511 -22.45 -9.54 1.47
N ASP A 512 -23.10 -9.04 2.52
CA ASP A 512 -24.53 -8.66 2.47
C ASP A 512 -24.80 -7.57 1.42
N LEU A 513 -23.83 -6.68 1.14
CA LEU A 513 -23.98 -5.66 0.09
C LEU A 513 -23.99 -6.22 -1.33
N SER A 514 -23.60 -7.47 -1.53
CA SER A 514 -23.70 -8.12 -2.84
C SER A 514 -25.14 -8.51 -3.19
N ASP A 515 -26.03 -8.59 -2.20
CA ASP A 515 -27.46 -8.85 -2.41
C ASP A 515 -28.19 -7.59 -2.92
N ARG A 516 -28.60 -7.65 -4.19
CA ARG A 516 -29.35 -6.56 -4.85
C ARG A 516 -30.74 -6.33 -4.26
N ALA A 517 -31.39 -7.37 -3.75
CA ALA A 517 -32.70 -7.23 -3.12
C ALA A 517 -32.55 -6.50 -1.79
N LEU A 518 -31.57 -6.91 -0.96
CA LEU A 518 -31.28 -6.27 0.31
C LEU A 518 -30.90 -4.79 0.11
N THR A 519 -29.97 -4.48 -0.79
CA THR A 519 -29.56 -3.10 -1.06
C THR A 519 -30.71 -2.23 -1.57
N LYS A 520 -31.64 -2.78 -2.38
CA LYS A 520 -32.87 -2.07 -2.80
C LYS A 520 -33.80 -1.79 -1.62
N THR A 521 -33.97 -2.75 -0.71
CA THR A 521 -34.75 -2.60 0.53
C THR A 521 -34.13 -1.53 1.44
N ILE A 522 -32.82 -1.57 1.65
CA ILE A 522 -32.08 -0.55 2.41
C ILE A 522 -32.37 0.85 1.86
N LEU A 523 -32.21 1.04 0.55
CA LEU A 523 -32.44 2.34 -0.07
C LEU A 523 -33.90 2.79 0.07
N LYS A 524 -34.86 1.90 -0.20
CA LYS A 524 -36.28 2.22 -0.14
C LYS A 524 -36.74 2.55 1.28
N ASP A 525 -36.46 1.66 2.23
CA ASP A 525 -37.10 1.68 3.54
C ASP A 525 -36.35 2.59 4.51
N TRP A 526 -35.02 2.67 4.41
CA TRP A 526 -34.22 3.43 5.36
C TRP A 526 -33.99 4.86 4.88
N THR A 527 -33.71 5.03 3.58
CA THR A 527 -33.38 6.35 3.00
C THR A 527 -34.55 6.98 2.23
N LEU A 528 -35.75 6.39 2.28
CA LEU A 528 -36.93 6.82 1.52
C LEU A 528 -36.65 6.94 0.00
N GLY A 529 -35.81 6.03 -0.50
CA GLY A 529 -35.36 6.00 -1.90
C GLY A 529 -34.32 7.07 -2.29
N LYS A 530 -33.87 7.92 -1.36
CA LYS A 530 -32.97 9.05 -1.68
C LYS A 530 -31.48 8.71 -1.58
N GLY A 531 -31.12 7.55 -1.01
CA GLY A 531 -29.75 7.18 -0.70
C GLY A 531 -29.19 7.90 0.53
N PHE A 532 -28.04 7.43 1.00
CA PHE A 532 -27.36 8.05 2.15
C PHE A 532 -26.69 9.36 1.73
N ARG A 533 -26.81 10.39 2.56
CA ARG A 533 -26.18 11.71 2.31
C ARG A 533 -24.73 11.79 2.79
N LEU A 534 -24.34 10.91 3.71
CA LEU A 534 -22.99 10.83 4.26
C LEU A 534 -22.51 9.37 4.34
N GLY A 535 -21.38 9.10 3.70
CA GLY A 535 -20.63 7.86 3.78
C GLY A 535 -19.27 8.09 4.43
N LEU A 536 -18.90 7.28 5.42
CA LEU A 536 -17.60 7.35 6.09
C LEU A 536 -16.74 6.14 5.71
N ASN A 537 -15.55 6.41 5.17
CA ASN A 537 -14.64 5.41 4.64
C ASN A 537 -13.30 5.38 5.38
N CYS A 538 -12.89 4.19 5.81
CA CYS A 538 -11.53 3.90 6.25
C CYS A 538 -10.92 2.63 5.66
N VAL A 539 -11.58 1.98 4.69
CA VAL A 539 -11.16 0.69 4.15
C VAL A 539 -10.47 0.87 2.81
N GLY A 540 -11.09 1.52 1.82
CA GLY A 540 -10.65 1.54 0.42
C GLY A 540 -11.15 0.33 -0.40
N GLY A 541 -10.66 0.18 -1.62
CA GLY A 541 -10.95 -0.98 -2.49
C GLY A 541 -12.44 -1.18 -2.85
N GLN A 542 -12.75 -2.38 -3.32
CA GLN A 542 -14.07 -2.74 -3.85
C GLN A 542 -15.20 -2.66 -2.81
N ASP A 543 -14.92 -2.98 -1.53
CA ASP A 543 -15.89 -2.87 -0.45
C ASP A 543 -16.41 -1.44 -0.30
N THR A 544 -15.49 -0.48 -0.41
CA THR A 544 -15.84 0.95 -0.37
C THR A 544 -16.58 1.36 -1.64
N THR A 545 -16.18 0.85 -2.81
CA THR A 545 -16.89 1.07 -4.07
C THR A 545 -18.35 0.61 -3.99
N ASN A 546 -18.60 -0.55 -3.36
CA ASN A 546 -19.95 -1.10 -3.19
C ASN A 546 -20.76 -0.27 -2.20
N MET A 547 -20.17 0.13 -1.07
CA MET A 547 -20.79 1.05 -0.11
C MET A 547 -21.14 2.39 -0.76
N ALA A 548 -20.27 2.95 -1.59
CA ALA A 548 -20.48 4.23 -2.26
C ALA A 548 -21.70 4.24 -3.20
N ARG A 549 -22.12 3.06 -3.71
CA ARG A 549 -23.34 2.93 -4.53
C ARG A 549 -24.64 3.11 -3.74
N LEU A 550 -24.57 3.06 -2.40
CA LEU A 550 -25.71 3.36 -1.54
C LEU A 550 -25.91 4.87 -1.34
N LEU A 551 -24.92 5.68 -1.72
CA LEU A 551 -24.98 7.13 -1.55
C LEU A 551 -25.97 7.76 -2.54
N GLY A 552 -26.67 8.79 -2.05
CA GLY A 552 -27.63 9.57 -2.81
C GLY A 552 -27.03 10.73 -3.60
N THR A 553 -27.90 11.51 -4.22
CA THR A 553 -27.50 12.74 -4.92
C THR A 553 -26.93 13.78 -3.95
N ASN A 554 -25.86 14.47 -4.34
CA ASN A 554 -25.13 15.46 -3.54
C ASN A 554 -24.57 14.90 -2.22
N ALA A 555 -24.32 13.59 -2.15
CA ALA A 555 -23.76 12.96 -0.97
C ALA A 555 -22.26 13.24 -0.82
N TYR A 556 -21.77 13.10 0.41
CA TYR A 556 -20.35 13.12 0.74
C TYR A 556 -19.85 11.72 1.07
N LEU A 557 -18.75 11.32 0.43
CA LEU A 557 -17.93 10.20 0.87
C LEU A 557 -16.65 10.74 1.53
N VAL A 558 -16.57 10.65 2.85
CA VAL A 558 -15.45 11.18 3.63
C VAL A 558 -14.49 10.04 3.98
N SER A 559 -13.28 10.11 3.44
CA SER A 559 -12.22 9.12 3.66
C SER A 559 -11.24 9.57 4.74
N TYR A 560 -11.08 8.81 5.81
CA TYR A 560 -10.17 9.12 6.94
C TYR A 560 -9.09 8.05 7.18
N GLY A 561 -9.08 6.99 6.38
CA GLY A 561 -8.11 5.91 6.45
C GLY A 561 -8.16 4.97 5.24
N ALA A 562 -7.22 4.03 5.17
CA ALA A 562 -7.10 3.07 4.07
C ALA A 562 -6.60 1.69 4.58
N MET A 563 -7.38 1.04 5.45
CA MET A 563 -7.00 -0.20 6.12
C MET A 563 -6.73 -1.37 5.14
N SER A 564 -7.39 -1.41 3.98
CA SER A 564 -7.14 -2.45 2.97
C SER A 564 -5.82 -2.25 2.22
N LYS A 565 -5.22 -1.05 2.31
CA LYS A 565 -4.10 -0.59 1.48
C LYS A 565 -4.39 -0.64 -0.03
N GLN A 566 -5.64 -0.82 -0.42
CA GLN A 566 -6.09 -0.74 -1.81
C GLN A 566 -6.50 0.70 -2.14
N PRO A 567 -6.27 1.16 -3.38
CA PRO A 567 -6.75 2.46 -3.82
C PRO A 567 -8.28 2.53 -3.75
N LEU A 568 -8.80 3.74 -3.55
CA LEU A 568 -10.22 4.01 -3.65
C LEU A 568 -10.61 4.16 -5.12
N SER A 569 -11.38 3.22 -5.66
CA SER A 569 -11.91 3.29 -7.03
C SER A 569 -13.42 3.61 -6.98
N LEU A 570 -13.82 4.76 -7.50
CA LEU A 570 -15.22 5.19 -7.56
C LEU A 570 -15.68 5.25 -9.02
N PRO A 571 -16.89 4.74 -9.35
CA PRO A 571 -17.44 4.89 -10.68
C PRO A 571 -17.64 6.37 -11.01
N THR A 572 -17.13 6.80 -12.17
CA THR A 572 -17.30 8.17 -12.67
C THR A 572 -18.77 8.58 -12.73
N SER A 573 -19.68 7.63 -12.96
CA SER A 573 -21.13 7.86 -12.96
C SER A 573 -21.67 8.39 -11.61
N LEU A 574 -21.06 8.03 -10.47
CA LEU A 574 -21.45 8.60 -9.17
C LEU A 574 -21.07 10.09 -9.09
N HIS A 575 -19.94 10.48 -9.65
CA HIS A 575 -19.55 11.89 -9.69
C HIS A 575 -20.42 12.69 -10.66
N ILE A 576 -20.63 12.20 -11.88
CA ILE A 576 -21.35 12.94 -12.92
C ILE A 576 -22.86 12.99 -12.62
N PHE A 577 -23.48 11.85 -12.32
CA PHE A 577 -24.94 11.74 -12.28
C PHE A 577 -25.53 11.80 -10.86
N GLN A 578 -24.71 11.56 -9.82
CA GLN A 578 -25.13 11.75 -8.42
C GLN A 578 -24.47 12.96 -7.76
N ASN A 579 -23.63 13.71 -8.47
CA ASN A 579 -22.86 14.83 -7.90
C ASN A 579 -22.15 14.44 -6.58
N LEU A 580 -21.59 13.22 -6.54
CA LEU A 580 -20.91 12.70 -5.36
C LEU A 580 -19.64 13.52 -5.08
N THR A 581 -19.50 14.02 -3.86
CA THR A 581 -18.27 14.66 -3.39
C THR A 581 -17.45 13.66 -2.58
N SER A 582 -16.30 13.22 -3.10
CA SER A 582 -15.36 12.36 -2.38
C SER A 582 -14.21 13.20 -1.83
N VAL A 583 -13.99 13.17 -0.51
CA VAL A 583 -13.04 14.04 0.19
C VAL A 583 -12.25 13.29 1.25
N GLY A 584 -11.05 13.78 1.56
CA GLY A 584 -10.26 13.29 2.69
C GLY A 584 -10.55 14.07 3.97
N TYR A 585 -10.50 13.40 5.12
CA TYR A 585 -10.49 14.03 6.44
C TYR A 585 -9.21 13.65 7.20
N TRP A 586 -8.52 14.65 7.75
CA TRP A 586 -7.29 14.45 8.52
C TRP A 586 -7.33 15.24 9.82
N GLN A 587 -7.44 14.55 10.95
CA GLN A 587 -7.55 15.17 12.28
C GLN A 587 -6.36 16.08 12.61
N ALA A 588 -5.13 15.71 12.22
CA ALA A 588 -3.96 16.55 12.48
C ALA A 588 -4.01 17.87 11.69
N ARG A 589 -4.59 17.85 10.46
CA ARG A 589 -4.85 19.09 9.70
C ARG A 589 -5.87 19.97 10.42
N TRP A 590 -6.95 19.37 10.94
CA TRP A 590 -7.95 20.10 11.71
C TRP A 590 -7.32 20.83 12.90
N TYR A 591 -6.48 20.17 13.69
CA TYR A 591 -5.75 20.80 14.80
C TYR A 591 -4.80 21.93 14.35
N LYS A 592 -4.23 21.84 13.15
CA LYS A 592 -3.34 22.88 12.61
C LYS A 592 -4.12 24.13 12.18
N GLU A 593 -5.33 23.95 11.66
CA GLU A 593 -6.13 25.02 11.05
C GLU A 593 -7.09 25.70 12.04
N HIS A 594 -7.33 25.12 13.22
CA HIS A 594 -8.28 25.65 14.21
C HIS A 594 -7.59 26.29 15.42
N SER A 595 -8.29 27.24 16.03
CA SER A 595 -7.83 27.99 17.20
C SER A 595 -7.71 27.09 18.44
N ARG A 596 -7.15 27.63 19.53
CA ARG A 596 -7.09 26.90 20.80
C ARG A 596 -8.49 26.70 21.37
N GLU A 597 -9.32 27.73 21.26
CA GLU A 597 -10.69 27.80 21.73
C GLU A 597 -11.57 26.75 21.02
N ASP A 598 -11.39 26.57 19.70
CA ASP A 598 -12.10 25.52 18.95
C ASP A 598 -11.74 24.12 19.46
N LYS A 599 -10.45 23.88 19.76
CA LYS A 599 -9.97 22.60 20.28
C LYS A 599 -10.52 22.35 21.68
N GLU A 600 -10.49 23.34 22.55
CA GLU A 600 -11.06 23.26 23.90
C GLU A 600 -12.56 22.98 23.85
N SER A 601 -13.30 23.71 23.01
CA SER A 601 -14.73 23.50 22.80
C SER A 601 -15.06 22.08 22.33
N LEU A 602 -14.28 21.54 21.38
CA LEU A 602 -14.42 20.16 20.93
C LEU A 602 -14.16 19.16 22.07
N MET A 603 -13.07 19.34 22.83
CA MET A 603 -12.75 18.47 23.96
C MET A 603 -13.85 18.49 25.03
N MET A 604 -14.37 19.67 25.37
CA MET A 604 -15.44 19.80 26.37
C MET A 604 -16.74 19.16 25.88
N THR A 605 -17.08 19.30 24.60
CA THR A 605 -18.22 18.62 23.99
C THR A 605 -18.11 17.10 24.14
N LEU A 606 -16.93 16.55 23.89
CA LEU A 606 -16.68 15.10 24.03
C LEU A 606 -16.71 14.65 25.49
N VAL A 607 -16.13 15.44 26.40
CA VAL A 607 -16.21 15.20 27.85
C VAL A 607 -17.65 15.19 28.34
N ASP A 608 -18.50 16.08 27.83
CA ASP A 608 -19.91 16.12 28.23
C ASP A 608 -20.69 14.90 27.69
N LEU A 609 -20.35 14.38 26.51
CA LEU A 609 -20.89 13.10 26.05
C LEU A 609 -20.46 11.92 26.95
N VAL A 610 -19.21 11.93 27.42
CA VAL A 610 -18.71 10.94 28.38
C VAL A 610 -19.47 11.03 29.71
N LYS A 611 -19.61 12.24 30.28
CA LYS A 611 -20.37 12.46 31.54
C LYS A 611 -21.82 11.99 31.43
N GLN A 612 -22.44 12.17 30.26
CA GLN A 612 -23.81 11.73 29.99
C GLN A 612 -23.92 10.21 29.73
N GLY A 613 -22.82 9.46 29.75
CA GLY A 613 -22.80 8.04 29.41
C GLY A 613 -23.10 7.75 27.94
N LYS A 614 -23.03 8.77 27.07
CA LYS A 614 -23.33 8.69 25.63
C LYS A 614 -22.09 8.36 24.79
N LEU A 615 -20.90 8.48 25.38
CA LEU A 615 -19.65 8.01 24.82
C LEU A 615 -18.96 7.14 25.87
N LYS A 616 -18.97 5.83 25.63
CA LYS A 616 -18.38 4.81 26.50
C LYS A 616 -16.94 4.51 26.09
N GLU A 617 -16.19 4.00 27.04
CA GLU A 617 -14.80 3.59 26.83
C GLU A 617 -14.71 2.48 25.78
N PRO A 618 -13.69 2.50 24.91
CA PRO A 618 -13.42 1.36 24.03
C PRO A 618 -13.01 0.14 24.86
N GLU A 619 -13.33 -1.06 24.35
CA GLU A 619 -12.75 -2.28 24.90
C GLU A 619 -11.22 -2.20 24.79
N HIS A 620 -10.51 -2.39 25.91
CA HIS A 620 -9.09 -2.08 25.98
C HIS A 620 -8.26 -3.11 26.76
N GLU A 621 -6.95 -3.03 26.57
CA GLU A 621 -5.90 -3.72 27.33
C GLU A 621 -4.88 -2.66 27.74
N ILE A 622 -4.54 -2.63 29.03
CA ILE A 622 -3.44 -1.82 29.54
C ILE A 622 -2.20 -2.71 29.62
N VAL A 623 -1.10 -2.25 29.04
CA VAL A 623 0.20 -2.90 29.16
C VAL A 623 1.11 -2.01 29.98
N SER A 624 1.43 -2.48 31.19
CA SER A 624 2.38 -1.82 32.08
C SER A 624 3.82 -2.11 31.67
N ILE A 625 4.62 -1.04 31.61
CA ILE A 625 6.07 -1.04 31.53
C ILE A 625 6.57 -0.60 32.91
N THR A 626 7.08 -1.55 33.69
CA THR A 626 7.37 -1.36 35.11
C THR A 626 8.81 -0.91 35.33
N ASP A 627 9.10 -0.29 36.47
CA ASP A 627 10.47 0.08 36.89
C ASP A 627 11.42 -1.13 36.98
N GLN A 628 10.87 -2.33 37.24
CA GLN A 628 11.60 -3.59 37.25
C GLN A 628 11.97 -4.11 35.85
N ASP A 629 11.31 -3.64 34.80
CA ASP A 629 11.66 -4.02 33.42
C ASP A 629 12.99 -3.37 33.02
N SER A 630 13.97 -4.17 32.61
CA SER A 630 15.14 -3.64 31.91
C SER A 630 14.73 -2.98 30.59
N ASP A 631 15.55 -2.06 30.09
CA ASP A 631 15.28 -1.36 28.82
C ASP A 631 15.03 -2.33 27.65
N GLU A 632 15.74 -3.48 27.63
CA GLU A 632 15.52 -4.50 26.60
C GLU A 632 14.17 -5.21 26.76
N VAL A 633 13.78 -5.56 28.00
CA VAL A 633 12.48 -6.20 28.28
C VAL A 633 11.33 -5.25 27.96
N ALA A 634 11.43 -3.99 28.35
CA ALA A 634 10.45 -2.96 28.02
C ALA A 634 10.34 -2.77 26.49
N GLY A 635 11.46 -2.73 25.79
CA GLY A 635 11.50 -2.66 24.32
C GLY A 635 10.86 -3.88 23.67
N GLU A 636 11.15 -5.08 24.16
CA GLU A 636 10.59 -6.32 23.66
C GLU A 636 9.07 -6.39 23.87
N LYS A 637 8.56 -5.99 25.04
CA LYS A 637 7.12 -5.90 25.31
C LYS A 637 6.42 -5.04 24.26
N VAL A 638 6.93 -3.83 24.01
CA VAL A 638 6.33 -2.91 23.03
C VAL A 638 6.41 -3.48 21.61
N ARG A 639 7.56 -4.02 21.19
CA ARG A 639 7.72 -4.64 19.85
C ARG A 639 6.77 -5.82 19.65
N ASN A 640 6.59 -6.66 20.67
CA ASN A 640 5.66 -7.79 20.62
C ASN A 640 4.20 -7.34 20.49
N ILE A 641 3.80 -6.30 21.24
CA ILE A 641 2.45 -5.73 21.14
C ILE A 641 2.21 -5.14 19.75
N VAL A 642 3.15 -4.35 19.24
CA VAL A 642 3.04 -3.76 17.90
C VAL A 642 2.99 -4.86 16.83
N GLY A 643 3.75 -5.94 16.99
CA GLY A 643 3.65 -7.13 16.15
C GLY A 643 2.23 -7.73 16.14
N ARG A 644 1.61 -7.94 17.31
CA ARG A 644 0.21 -8.40 17.41
C ARG A 644 -0.78 -7.46 16.72
N LEU A 645 -0.58 -6.14 16.84
CA LEU A 645 -1.43 -5.13 16.20
C LEU A 645 -1.30 -5.15 14.67
N LEU A 646 -0.09 -5.36 14.14
CA LEU A 646 0.18 -5.46 12.71
C LEU A 646 -0.48 -6.68 12.04
N GLU A 647 -0.71 -7.76 12.78
CA GLU A 647 -1.42 -8.95 12.29
C GLU A 647 -2.93 -8.70 12.03
N GLY A 648 -3.48 -7.56 12.44
CA GLY A 648 -4.83 -7.12 12.08
C GLY A 648 -5.99 -7.90 12.73
N LYS A 649 -5.68 -8.72 13.74
CA LYS A 649 -6.65 -9.54 14.50
C LYS A 649 -6.98 -8.99 15.89
N TYR A 650 -6.38 -7.86 16.27
CA TYR A 650 -6.56 -7.30 17.61
C TYR A 650 -7.84 -6.46 17.69
N GLY A 651 -8.82 -6.92 18.46
CA GLY A 651 -10.13 -6.26 18.61
C GLY A 651 -10.21 -5.23 19.74
N LYS A 652 -9.14 -5.05 20.53
CA LYS A 652 -9.10 -4.15 21.68
C LYS A 652 -8.12 -3.00 21.46
N LYS A 653 -8.40 -1.86 22.08
CA LYS A 653 -7.47 -0.74 22.15
C LYS A 653 -6.33 -1.07 23.10
N VAL A 654 -5.08 -0.90 22.68
CA VAL A 654 -3.93 -1.08 23.59
C VAL A 654 -3.47 0.28 24.11
N LEU A 655 -3.31 0.39 25.42
CA LEU A 655 -2.76 1.55 26.11
C LEU A 655 -1.50 1.15 26.87
N LEU A 656 -0.42 1.91 26.67
CA LEU A 656 0.81 1.78 27.43
C LEU A 656 0.68 2.56 28.74
N LYS A 657 1.04 1.93 29.84
CA LYS A 657 1.19 2.56 31.15
C LYS A 657 2.65 2.48 31.56
N PHE A 658 3.31 3.63 31.70
CA PHE A 658 4.68 3.68 32.18
C PHE A 658 4.67 3.88 33.69
N GLU A 659 5.13 2.89 34.44
CA GLU A 659 5.28 3.01 35.88
C GLU A 659 6.67 3.57 36.17
N SER A 660 6.73 4.45 37.17
CA SER A 660 7.90 5.24 37.57
C SER A 660 8.31 4.90 38.98
#